data_AF-A0A2V2BW93-F1
#
_entry.id   AF-A0A2V2BW93-F1
#
_cell.length_a   1.000
_cell.length_b   1.000
_cell.length_c   1.000
_cell.angle_alpha   90.00
_cell.angle_beta   90.00
_cell.angle_gamma   90.00
#
_symmetry.space_group_name_H-M   'P 1'
#
loop_
_entity.id
_entity.type
_entity.pdbx_description
1 polymer ?
#
loop_
_entity_poly.entity_id
_entity_poly.type
_entity_poly.pdbx_seq_one_letter_code
_entity_poly.pdbx_strand_id
1 'polypeptide(L)'
;MRFSTFITALLPLCAAAMEIESVKFDSEGDLNGWAVSPSNAAIISGGALKVANPVRSEKSRAEIVKNLPLEKVAGRRVWASAEFSQDLTPSVSKWGGKIFLLEGGMKGHYVYAGKYVAPGKSGWEKVSFFADVPLESDALRIHLGAESSSGSAMFRNLKIESSDIFAEFAKIANAGYAEKDFEMKAFGAFSPAGVGYGASEFDAGKTEYAKVPFSMRGFHRNGKKFAVAMKSKNFPSGLERAEAEFPNISAEGKFLYVLHFASGSADGEKIGTVEIFGENGKKAEFAIEAGKSVFDYSRPSANAGCVSVSPWQKRGSIYAACVSKFPIPENFGRIAKMAFAPDGAAAGTWIVLAANISERDVAFPKEWNYTARAGGAWKPLPEKYAPPAAAGSVLDLSSLNPKETAGDRGRVIINKNGRLAFEKTPDIPAKFLIHIGGDFREMSNPQEAAAYAAKLRQNGYNMVRLSPDRDLMSGAPADGEFNRERLDLLFRYIAELKKNGIYIEFDAMASGIGYSVGDSWDPREKRNFKYSIYWDENVKKNWLLGTRKILAETNPYTGTKLAEDPQLALVIGYNELEFGLTHNSGYGELRDQWIKFLKRKYRNRFEKLAEGWGKEAVGGAKDFGDLPAFTHADAYGRLDQRARDANEFCMKLERDILKWFRRQFRAMGFEGPVTNFNMGKSLRSALSRKNADYVAMNNYHAHPSNFITLGSRISQESSVGEAINISRAFSAAKMRGKPYVITEHGHVFWNKYRYEQGFATGAHSALQGFDGITCFANPVTMKDTPPAVYPFNNAPDATIRSQEFLTALMYLRGDVAESKSEAVVRVNEKDVYKTYSYNYGLDARQSRLCLLTKMSIALSKFEPAENEIAFDRLGGSSLILHTAYGNIADTQHSDFDLKSAVAQMRERGMLSKSNRTDVDRGIFESSTDEIYMDTGRKLMTVDTPRLQGSSAPAGVGAKLSDFEIISAQRNANITVAAADGLKPIREARRLALVISTNSLNSEMIFDDAEMTSLIDIGKPPLLVETGKFKVALSTPYWKAMRLWALNMDGTRLKEIPLKKSEGKIEAEIDTSSLPIPSVFFELSAIN
;
A
#
# COMPACT_ATOMS: atom_id res chain seq x y z
N MET A 1 38.05 -21.60 -11.75
CA MET A 1 38.70 -20.28 -11.87
C MET A 1 38.14 -19.57 -13.10
N ARG A 2 37.89 -18.25 -12.99
CA ARG A 2 37.30 -17.29 -13.94
C ARG A 2 35.78 -17.05 -13.84
N PHE A 3 35.45 -16.26 -12.82
CA PHE A 3 34.54 -15.11 -12.76
C PHE A 3 33.21 -15.14 -13.54
N SER A 4 32.12 -15.40 -12.81
CA SER A 4 30.77 -14.91 -13.14
C SER A 4 30.50 -13.64 -12.34
N THR A 5 30.45 -12.51 -13.03
CA THR A 5 30.13 -11.20 -12.45
C THR A 5 28.61 -11.13 -12.20
N PHE A 6 28.21 -11.21 -10.94
CA PHE A 6 26.85 -10.91 -10.50
C PHE A 6 26.63 -9.39 -10.63
N ILE A 7 25.69 -8.98 -11.48
CA ILE A 7 25.10 -7.63 -11.42
C ILE A 7 24.05 -7.67 -10.32
N THR A 8 24.49 -7.44 -9.09
CA THR A 8 23.65 -6.88 -8.03
C THR A 8 23.05 -5.58 -8.55
N ALA A 9 21.74 -5.38 -8.35
CA ALA A 9 21.13 -4.05 -8.39
C ALA A 9 21.73 -3.22 -7.25
N LEU A 10 22.92 -2.70 -7.51
CA LEU A 10 23.54 -1.62 -6.78
C LEU A 10 22.58 -0.42 -6.91
N LEU A 11 22.07 0.07 -5.78
CA LEU A 11 21.93 1.52 -5.59
C LEU A 11 23.17 2.14 -6.25
N PRO A 12 23.04 3.12 -7.16
CA PRO A 12 24.22 3.70 -7.79
C PRO A 12 25.10 4.23 -6.66
N LEU A 13 26.16 3.47 -6.37
CA LEU A 13 27.26 3.90 -5.53
C LEU A 13 27.70 5.20 -6.19
N CYS A 14 27.57 6.32 -5.48
CA CYS A 14 27.85 7.65 -6.01
C CYS A 14 29.32 7.75 -6.41
N ALA A 15 29.68 7.30 -7.62
CA ALA A 15 31.04 7.42 -8.16
C ALA A 15 31.44 8.88 -8.43
N ALA A 16 30.58 9.83 -8.07
CA ALA A 16 30.67 11.26 -8.37
C ALA A 16 30.35 12.14 -7.14
N ALA A 17 30.27 11.57 -5.93
CA ALA A 17 30.06 12.34 -4.71
C ALA A 17 31.41 12.76 -4.09
N MET A 18 31.46 14.00 -3.60
CA MET A 18 32.57 14.53 -2.82
C MET A 18 32.49 13.99 -1.40
N GLU A 19 33.51 13.26 -0.97
CA GLU A 19 33.65 12.83 0.41
C GLU A 19 33.90 14.04 1.31
N ILE A 20 33.05 14.20 2.32
CA ILE A 20 33.16 15.25 3.33
C ILE A 20 33.88 14.69 4.55
N GLU A 21 33.49 13.48 4.96
CA GLU A 21 34.00 12.82 6.17
C GLU A 21 33.93 11.30 5.97
N SER A 22 35.00 10.58 6.34
CA SER A 22 34.99 9.13 6.48
C SER A 22 35.70 8.72 7.77
N VAL A 23 35.00 7.98 8.63
CA VAL A 23 35.51 7.59 9.95
C VAL A 23 35.18 6.12 10.22
N LYS A 24 36.20 5.32 10.56
CA LYS A 24 36.01 3.90 10.90
C LYS A 24 35.57 3.69 12.35
N PHE A 25 36.09 4.52 13.26
CA PHE A 25 35.95 4.40 14.71
C PHE A 25 36.72 3.21 15.31
N ASP A 26 37.97 3.02 14.86
CA ASP A 26 38.89 1.96 15.30
C ASP A 26 39.77 2.39 16.49
N SER A 27 39.99 3.69 16.68
CA SER A 27 40.84 4.23 17.78
C SER A 27 40.31 5.57 18.32
N GLU A 28 40.67 5.92 19.56
CA GLU A 28 40.28 7.22 20.19
C GLU A 28 40.68 8.43 19.33
N GLY A 29 41.73 8.32 18.51
CA GLY A 29 42.13 9.37 17.57
C GLY A 29 41.06 9.68 16.51
N ASP A 30 40.13 8.77 16.23
CA ASP A 30 39.01 8.98 15.30
C ASP A 30 37.95 9.94 15.86
N LEU A 31 38.01 10.27 17.16
CA LEU A 31 37.12 11.25 17.80
C LEU A 31 37.67 12.68 17.75
N ASN A 32 38.85 12.89 17.15
CA ASN A 32 39.43 14.22 16.98
C ASN A 32 38.49 15.16 16.21
N GLY A 33 38.23 16.34 16.77
CA GLY A 33 37.33 17.34 16.18
C GLY A 33 35.84 17.11 16.43
N TRP A 34 35.48 16.09 17.21
CA TRP A 34 34.11 15.88 17.67
C TRP A 34 33.92 16.40 19.11
N ALA A 35 32.74 16.95 19.39
CA ALA A 35 32.32 17.37 20.72
C ALA A 35 31.40 16.30 21.34
N VAL A 36 31.75 15.81 22.54
CA VAL A 36 30.98 14.77 23.25
C VAL A 36 30.17 15.41 24.38
N SER A 37 28.90 15.05 24.50
CA SER A 37 28.02 15.52 25.57
C SER A 37 27.12 14.39 26.09
N PRO A 38 27.12 14.07 27.40
CA PRO A 38 28.12 14.47 28.41
C PRO A 38 29.51 13.92 28.07
N SER A 39 30.59 14.52 28.61
CA SER A 39 31.98 14.27 28.19
C SER A 39 32.47 12.81 28.25
N ASN A 40 31.78 11.93 29.00
CA ASN A 40 32.08 10.51 29.14
C ASN A 40 31.06 9.59 28.44
N ALA A 41 30.18 10.14 27.59
CA ALA A 41 29.16 9.35 26.91
C ALA A 41 29.69 8.50 25.76
N ALA A 42 30.80 8.88 25.13
CA ALA A 42 31.35 8.22 23.95
C ALA A 42 32.70 7.57 24.25
N ILE A 43 32.88 6.33 23.82
CA ILE A 43 34.17 5.59 23.88
C ILE A 43 34.36 4.76 22.62
N ILE A 44 35.61 4.47 22.26
CA ILE A 44 35.91 3.47 21.24
C ILE A 44 36.02 2.09 21.88
N SER A 45 35.22 1.13 21.41
CA SER A 45 35.21 -0.23 21.95
C SER A 45 34.91 -1.26 20.87
N GLY A 46 35.85 -2.18 20.63
CA GLY A 46 35.66 -3.29 19.70
C GLY A 46 35.57 -2.88 18.22
N GLY A 47 36.32 -1.85 17.81
CA GLY A 47 36.32 -1.32 16.44
C GLY A 47 35.04 -0.56 16.09
N ALA A 48 34.47 0.15 17.07
CA ALA A 48 33.28 0.96 16.92
C ALA A 48 33.24 2.09 17.95
N LEU A 49 32.61 3.20 17.57
CA LEU A 49 32.20 4.25 18.49
C LEU A 49 30.97 3.77 19.24
N LYS A 50 31.03 3.72 20.57
CA LYS A 50 29.89 3.45 21.45
C LYS A 50 29.51 4.73 22.20
N VAL A 51 28.27 5.18 22.04
CA VAL A 51 27.69 6.30 22.77
C VAL A 51 26.61 5.79 23.73
N ALA A 52 26.79 5.98 25.03
CA ALA A 52 25.89 5.52 26.08
C ALA A 52 25.13 6.69 26.73
N ASN A 53 23.80 6.61 26.73
CA ASN A 53 22.94 7.50 27.50
C ASN A 53 22.42 6.78 28.76
N PRO A 54 22.80 7.21 29.97
CA PRO A 54 22.35 6.56 31.20
C PRO A 54 20.90 6.88 31.57
N VAL A 55 20.31 7.95 31.03
CA VAL A 55 19.00 8.47 31.47
C VAL A 55 18.01 8.49 30.32
N ARG A 56 16.78 8.03 30.60
CA ARG A 56 15.64 8.09 29.68
C ARG A 56 14.68 9.21 30.11
N SER A 57 14.81 10.40 29.52
CA SER A 57 13.94 11.55 29.77
C SER A 57 13.82 12.45 28.54
N GLU A 58 12.78 13.29 28.44
CA GLU A 58 12.48 14.10 27.25
C GLU A 58 13.61 15.08 26.86
N LYS A 59 14.45 15.45 27.84
CA LYS A 59 15.62 16.32 27.62
C LYS A 59 16.96 15.58 27.74
N SER A 60 16.95 14.26 27.92
CA SER A 60 18.18 13.47 27.95
C SER A 60 18.78 13.37 26.56
N ARG A 61 20.08 13.59 26.46
CA ARG A 61 20.85 13.47 25.22
C ARG A 61 22.25 13.01 25.59
N ALA A 62 22.71 11.93 24.96
CA ALA A 62 24.10 11.53 25.00
C ALA A 62 24.57 11.36 23.56
N GLU A 63 25.50 12.19 23.12
CA GLU A 63 25.89 12.26 21.72
C GLU A 63 27.31 12.72 21.53
N ILE A 64 27.79 12.49 20.32
CA ILE A 64 28.96 13.10 19.77
C ILE A 64 28.57 13.89 18.51
N VAL A 65 29.06 15.11 18.41
CA VAL A 65 28.63 16.10 17.41
C VAL A 65 29.84 16.66 16.69
N LYS A 66 29.75 16.82 15.38
CA LYS A 66 30.77 17.49 14.58
C LYS A 66 30.13 18.49 13.63
N ASN A 67 30.71 19.68 13.57
CA ASN A 67 30.36 20.67 12.55
C ASN A 67 30.90 20.19 11.21
N LEU A 68 30.05 20.20 10.19
CA LEU A 68 30.45 19.90 8.82
C LEU A 68 30.91 21.19 8.13
N PRO A 69 31.95 21.14 7.29
CA PRO A 69 32.46 22.30 6.56
C PRO A 69 31.39 22.84 5.60
N LEU A 70 30.89 24.06 5.87
CA LEU A 70 29.81 24.69 5.12
C LEU A 70 30.13 24.83 3.63
N GLU A 71 31.38 25.12 3.28
CA GLU A 71 31.87 25.22 1.91
C GLU A 71 31.70 23.92 1.11
N LYS A 72 31.51 22.79 1.79
CA LYS A 72 31.28 21.46 1.20
C LYS A 72 29.84 20.97 1.30
N VAL A 73 28.97 21.59 2.10
CA VAL A 73 27.60 21.09 2.36
C VAL A 73 26.49 22.07 1.99
N ALA A 74 26.74 23.38 2.06
CA ALA A 74 25.74 24.38 1.76
C ALA A 74 25.33 24.32 0.28
N GLY A 75 24.03 24.46 0.01
CA GLY A 75 23.48 24.41 -1.34
C GLY A 75 23.58 23.04 -2.01
N ARG A 76 23.79 21.96 -1.25
CA ARG A 76 24.01 20.61 -1.79
C ARG A 76 23.03 19.59 -1.22
N ARG A 77 22.84 18.48 -1.94
CA ARG A 77 22.34 17.24 -1.35
C ARG A 77 23.48 16.55 -0.59
N VAL A 78 23.28 16.34 0.70
CA VAL A 78 24.23 15.68 1.60
C VAL A 78 23.68 14.32 2.00
N TRP A 79 24.47 13.28 1.77
CA TRP A 79 24.22 11.91 2.17
C TRP A 79 25.04 11.57 3.41
N ALA A 80 24.40 10.91 4.36
CA ALA A 80 25.06 10.34 5.52
C ALA A 80 24.76 8.85 5.57
N SER A 81 25.80 8.04 5.74
CA SER A 81 25.68 6.59 5.90
C SER A 81 26.65 6.07 6.96
N ALA A 82 26.27 5.00 7.65
CA ALA A 82 27.12 4.32 8.62
C ALA A 82 26.66 2.86 8.75
N GLU A 83 27.55 2.00 9.25
CA GLU A 83 27.13 0.78 9.91
C GLU A 83 26.79 1.11 11.36
N PHE A 84 25.67 0.58 11.82
CA PHE A 84 25.06 0.98 13.06
C PHE A 84 24.50 -0.24 13.80
N SER A 85 24.63 -0.25 15.13
CA SER A 85 23.96 -1.19 16.04
C SER A 85 23.59 -0.49 17.34
N GLN A 86 22.65 -1.02 18.12
CA GLN A 86 22.25 -0.38 19.38
C GLN A 86 21.73 -1.37 20.41
N ASP A 87 21.59 -0.84 21.63
CA ASP A 87 20.82 -1.37 22.74
C ASP A 87 20.19 -0.16 23.45
N LEU A 88 19.13 0.40 22.87
CA LEU A 88 18.48 1.64 23.35
C LEU A 88 17.03 1.39 23.77
N THR A 89 16.56 2.03 24.82
CA THR A 89 15.16 2.04 25.23
C THR A 89 14.30 2.95 24.33
N PRO A 90 12.97 2.81 24.33
CA PRO A 90 12.08 3.71 23.60
C PRO A 90 12.23 5.18 23.95
N SER A 91 12.38 6.04 22.94
CA SER A 91 12.33 7.49 23.13
C SER A 91 11.06 7.88 23.88
N VAL A 92 11.19 8.73 24.90
CA VAL A 92 10.04 9.35 25.57
C VAL A 92 9.55 10.61 24.85
N SER A 93 10.33 11.14 23.90
CA SER A 93 9.95 12.30 23.08
C SER A 93 9.34 11.83 21.76
N LYS A 94 8.23 12.47 21.37
CA LYS A 94 7.59 12.28 20.06
C LYS A 94 8.50 12.68 18.90
N TRP A 95 9.41 13.62 19.14
CA TRP A 95 10.35 14.15 18.14
C TRP A 95 11.76 13.57 18.28
N GLY A 96 12.11 13.08 19.47
CA GLY A 96 13.39 12.42 19.77
C GLY A 96 13.45 10.95 19.30
N GLY A 97 14.59 10.29 19.55
CA GLY A 97 14.88 8.94 19.05
C GLY A 97 15.61 8.92 17.70
N LYS A 98 16.04 10.09 17.19
CA LYS A 98 17.05 10.14 16.15
C LYS A 98 18.41 9.97 16.78
N ILE A 99 19.18 9.06 16.21
CA ILE A 99 20.49 8.65 16.73
C ILE A 99 21.61 8.88 15.72
N PHE A 100 21.24 9.14 14.46
CA PHE A 100 22.11 9.50 13.36
C PHE A 100 21.40 10.61 12.59
N LEU A 101 21.87 11.85 12.74
CA LEU A 101 21.11 13.05 12.40
C LEU A 101 22.01 14.13 11.79
N LEU A 102 21.55 14.73 10.69
CA LEU A 102 22.00 16.02 10.18
C LEU A 102 21.08 17.13 10.71
N GLU A 103 21.67 18.09 11.42
CA GLU A 103 20.97 19.17 12.12
C GLU A 103 21.62 20.54 11.84
N GLY A 104 20.83 21.53 11.42
CA GLY A 104 21.31 22.89 11.13
C GLY A 104 20.43 23.60 10.11
N GLY A 105 21.02 24.40 9.24
CA GLY A 105 20.30 25.09 8.16
C GLY A 105 20.45 26.61 8.26
N MET A 106 19.36 27.33 7.98
CA MET A 106 19.33 28.80 8.04
C MET A 106 18.09 29.29 8.80
N LYS A 107 18.07 30.57 9.18
CA LYS A 107 16.90 31.20 9.78
C LYS A 107 15.66 31.05 8.87
N GLY A 108 14.60 30.47 9.40
CA GLY A 108 13.35 30.20 8.66
C GLY A 108 13.29 28.81 7.99
N HIS A 109 14.43 28.12 7.82
CA HIS A 109 14.49 26.78 7.24
C HIS A 109 15.50 25.88 7.96
N TYR A 110 14.97 25.05 8.86
CA TYR A 110 15.75 24.12 9.66
C TYR A 110 15.86 22.75 8.99
N VAL A 111 17.09 22.29 8.76
CA VAL A 111 17.42 20.93 8.34
C VAL A 111 17.44 20.04 9.58
N TYR A 112 16.55 19.05 9.61
CA TYR A 112 16.46 18.06 10.68
C TYR A 112 16.21 16.68 10.07
N ALA A 113 17.20 16.16 9.37
CA ALA A 113 17.13 14.93 8.60
C ALA A 113 17.95 13.85 9.29
N GLY A 114 17.34 12.71 9.61
CA GLY A 114 18.05 11.66 10.31
C GLY A 114 17.32 10.35 10.23
N LYS A 115 18.04 9.27 10.55
CA LYS A 115 17.44 7.97 10.66
C LYS A 115 16.74 7.86 12.01
N TYR A 116 15.41 7.68 11.97
CA TYR A 116 14.69 7.13 13.11
C TYR A 116 15.00 5.65 13.17
N VAL A 117 15.53 5.25 14.31
CA VAL A 117 15.94 3.90 14.57
C VAL A 117 15.07 3.47 15.73
N ALA A 118 14.17 2.53 15.47
CA ALA A 118 13.27 2.04 16.49
C ALA A 118 14.07 1.58 17.72
N PRO A 119 13.59 1.81 18.94
CA PRO A 119 14.29 1.39 20.13
C PRO A 119 14.40 -0.13 20.21
N GLY A 120 15.44 -0.59 20.89
CA GLY A 120 15.70 -1.99 21.19
C GLY A 120 17.14 -2.40 20.93
N LYS A 121 17.43 -3.69 21.15
CA LYS A 121 18.72 -4.27 20.77
C LYS A 121 18.74 -4.66 19.30
N SER A 122 19.72 -4.19 18.54
CA SER A 122 19.88 -4.52 17.12
C SER A 122 21.30 -4.96 16.77
N GLY A 123 21.42 -5.83 15.75
CA GLY A 123 22.70 -6.17 15.14
C GLY A 123 23.19 -5.07 14.20
N TRP A 124 24.39 -5.24 13.65
CA TRP A 124 24.96 -4.31 12.66
C TRP A 124 24.12 -4.27 11.39
N GLU A 125 23.65 -3.08 11.01
CA GLU A 125 23.01 -2.82 9.73
C GLU A 125 23.60 -1.57 9.08
N LYS A 126 23.50 -1.49 7.75
CA LYS A 126 23.88 -0.28 7.01
C LYS A 126 22.68 0.65 6.92
N VAL A 127 22.83 1.87 7.41
CA VAL A 127 21.82 2.92 7.32
C VAL A 127 22.31 4.07 6.47
N SER A 128 21.39 4.71 5.74
CA SER A 128 21.68 5.93 4.99
C SER A 128 20.46 6.82 4.87
N PHE A 129 20.67 8.13 4.80
CA PHE A 129 19.64 9.14 4.49
C PHE A 129 20.30 10.35 3.81
N PHE A 130 19.48 11.25 3.28
CA PHE A 130 19.96 12.51 2.72
C PHE A 130 19.20 13.73 3.25
N ALA A 131 19.83 14.89 3.11
CA ALA A 131 19.23 16.20 3.32
C ALA A 131 19.57 17.12 2.14
N ASP A 132 18.61 17.93 1.72
CA ASP A 132 18.88 19.08 0.86
C ASP A 132 19.19 20.27 1.77
N VAL A 133 20.37 20.86 1.64
CA VAL A 133 20.89 21.90 2.54
C VAL A 133 20.78 23.26 1.87
N PRO A 134 20.16 24.28 2.52
CA PRO A 134 20.08 25.63 1.98
C PRO A 134 21.46 26.24 1.70
N LEU A 135 21.57 27.05 0.65
CA LEU A 135 22.83 27.71 0.28
C LEU A 135 23.31 28.71 1.34
N GLU A 136 22.38 29.42 1.98
CA GLU A 136 22.69 30.41 3.04
C GLU A 136 22.69 29.79 4.45
N SER A 137 23.00 28.50 4.57
CA SER A 137 23.08 27.83 5.88
C SER A 137 24.20 28.41 6.74
N ASP A 138 23.93 28.63 8.02
CA ASP A 138 24.88 29.16 9.01
C ASP A 138 25.62 28.06 9.77
N ALA A 139 25.05 26.85 9.81
CA ALA A 139 25.70 25.65 10.33
C ALA A 139 25.04 24.38 9.76
N LEU A 140 25.81 23.31 9.65
CA LEU A 140 25.29 21.95 9.53
C LEU A 140 26.13 21.03 10.40
N ARG A 141 25.47 20.20 11.20
CA ARG A 141 26.12 19.30 12.16
C ARG A 141 25.68 17.88 11.91
N ILE A 142 26.61 16.95 12.10
CA ILE A 142 26.29 15.53 12.23
C ILE A 142 26.29 15.15 13.71
N HIS A 143 25.23 14.46 14.12
CA HIS A 143 25.04 13.94 15.47
C HIS A 143 24.99 12.43 15.42
N LEU A 144 25.78 11.78 16.27
CA LEU A 144 25.74 10.34 16.54
C LEU A 144 25.50 10.13 18.03
N GLY A 145 24.47 9.40 18.41
CA GLY A 145 24.18 9.23 19.83
C GLY A 145 22.78 8.74 20.14
N ALA A 146 22.23 9.14 21.27
CA ALA A 146 20.90 8.81 21.72
C ALA A 146 20.19 10.04 22.30
N GLU A 147 19.03 10.37 21.73
CA GLU A 147 18.14 11.43 22.21
C GLU A 147 16.90 10.81 22.87
N SER A 148 16.54 11.32 24.04
CA SER A 148 15.33 10.93 24.79
C SER A 148 15.21 9.45 25.15
N SER A 149 16.31 8.71 25.07
CA SER A 149 16.39 7.24 25.17
C SER A 149 17.62 6.86 26.00
N SER A 150 17.51 5.95 26.98
CA SER A 150 18.67 5.38 27.68
C SER A 150 19.18 4.12 26.99
N GLY A 151 20.46 3.77 27.16
CA GLY A 151 21.13 2.61 26.58
C GLY A 151 22.38 3.00 25.79
N SER A 152 22.79 2.22 24.79
CA SER A 152 23.94 2.57 23.94
C SER A 152 23.69 2.44 22.45
N ALA A 153 24.16 3.41 21.66
CA ALA A 153 24.26 3.36 20.22
C ALA A 153 25.71 3.10 19.79
N MET A 154 25.93 2.27 18.79
CA MET A 154 27.25 1.95 18.25
C MET A 154 27.33 2.24 16.75
N PHE A 155 28.43 2.85 16.32
CA PHE A 155 28.67 3.28 14.94
C PHE A 155 30.03 2.81 14.46
N ARG A 156 30.13 2.39 13.20
CA ARG A 156 31.38 2.17 12.48
C ARG A 156 31.20 2.51 11.00
N ASN A 157 32.30 2.72 10.28
CA ASN A 157 32.27 3.01 8.84
C ASN A 157 31.35 4.19 8.47
N LEU A 158 31.40 5.28 9.23
CA LEU A 158 30.70 6.53 8.90
C LEU A 158 31.24 7.07 7.58
N LYS A 159 30.33 7.46 6.70
CA LYS A 159 30.64 8.17 5.46
C LYS A 159 29.62 9.28 5.24
N ILE A 160 30.12 10.50 5.07
CA ILE A 160 29.34 11.70 4.72
C ILE A 160 29.84 12.19 3.38
N GLU A 161 28.92 12.36 2.45
CA GLU A 161 29.23 12.75 1.07
C GLU A 161 28.23 13.79 0.59
N SER A 162 28.66 14.65 -0.33
CA SER A 162 27.76 15.56 -1.04
C SER A 162 27.88 15.35 -2.54
N SER A 163 26.82 15.62 -3.28
CA SER A 163 26.80 15.46 -4.73
C SER A 163 26.30 16.73 -5.42
N ASP A 164 25.00 16.78 -5.65
CA ASP A 164 24.31 17.69 -6.54
C ASP A 164 24.16 19.08 -5.89
N ILE A 165 24.48 20.13 -6.64
CA ILE A 165 24.48 21.53 -6.19
C ILE A 165 23.22 22.23 -6.69
N PHE A 166 22.43 22.82 -5.80
CA PHE A 166 21.18 23.48 -6.13
C PHE A 166 21.38 24.98 -6.32
N ALA A 167 20.82 25.53 -7.40
CA ALA A 167 20.71 26.97 -7.57
C ALA A 167 19.58 27.53 -6.69
N GLU A 168 19.87 28.58 -5.93
CA GLU A 168 18.91 29.22 -5.02
C GLU A 168 18.06 30.25 -5.77
N PHE A 169 16.73 30.12 -5.68
CA PHE A 169 15.78 30.86 -6.51
C PHE A 169 14.87 31.78 -5.68
N ALA A 170 14.87 31.67 -4.35
CA ALA A 170 13.97 32.45 -3.50
C ALA A 170 14.04 33.95 -3.79
N LYS A 171 15.22 34.54 -3.92
CA LYS A 171 15.35 36.00 -4.15
C LYS A 171 14.84 36.46 -5.52
N ILE A 172 14.81 35.58 -6.51
CA ILE A 172 14.47 35.90 -7.90
C ILE A 172 13.10 35.38 -8.34
N ALA A 173 12.46 34.51 -7.54
CA ALA A 173 11.15 33.95 -7.84
C ALA A 173 10.09 35.06 -7.94
N ASN A 174 9.52 35.24 -9.13
CA ASN A 174 8.52 36.26 -9.42
C ASN A 174 7.11 35.66 -9.68
N ALA A 175 7.00 34.33 -9.76
CA ALA A 175 5.78 33.60 -10.10
C ALA A 175 5.43 32.52 -9.05
N GLY A 176 4.14 32.35 -8.73
CA GLY A 176 3.65 31.45 -7.68
C GLY A 176 2.24 30.90 -7.88
N TYR A 177 1.78 30.08 -6.93
CA TYR A 177 0.44 29.47 -6.96
C TYR A 177 -0.68 30.51 -6.82
N ALA A 178 -1.75 30.37 -7.62
CA ALA A 178 -3.00 31.14 -7.50
C ALA A 178 -2.88 32.66 -7.75
N GLU A 179 -1.81 33.12 -8.41
CA GLU A 179 -1.76 34.48 -8.96
C GLU A 179 -2.52 34.48 -10.29
N LYS A 180 -3.84 34.68 -10.23
CA LYS A 180 -4.75 34.64 -11.38
C LYS A 180 -4.25 35.43 -12.60
N ASP A 181 -3.60 36.57 -12.37
CA ASP A 181 -3.04 37.41 -13.45
C ASP A 181 -1.78 36.83 -14.09
N PHE A 182 -0.89 36.20 -13.30
CA PHE A 182 0.25 35.45 -13.82
C PHE A 182 -0.23 34.22 -14.60
N GLU A 183 -1.20 33.49 -14.04
CA GLU A 183 -1.78 32.30 -14.68
C GLU A 183 -2.49 32.63 -16.00
N MET A 184 -3.19 33.76 -16.09
CA MET A 184 -3.85 34.18 -17.34
C MET A 184 -2.87 34.69 -18.41
N LYS A 185 -1.80 35.41 -18.00
CA LYS A 185 -0.89 36.09 -18.92
C LYS A 185 0.30 35.23 -19.35
N ALA A 186 0.92 34.47 -18.45
CA ALA A 186 2.09 33.64 -18.75
C ALA A 186 1.73 32.32 -19.46
N PHE A 187 0.52 31.79 -19.24
CA PHE A 187 0.07 30.51 -19.81
C PHE A 187 -0.86 30.64 -21.03
N GLY A 188 -1.08 31.85 -21.54
CA GLY A 188 -1.74 32.11 -22.83
C GLY A 188 -3.14 31.49 -22.97
N ALA A 189 -4.16 32.27 -22.59
CA ALA A 189 -5.60 32.10 -22.88
C ALA A 189 -6.45 31.23 -21.94
N PHE A 190 -6.92 31.79 -20.81
CA PHE A 190 -8.16 31.38 -20.11
C PHE A 190 -8.76 32.61 -19.41
N SER A 191 -10.05 32.96 -19.52
CA SER A 191 -11.20 32.21 -19.01
C SER A 191 -12.56 32.87 -19.39
N PRO A 192 -13.62 32.13 -19.79
CA PRO A 192 -14.99 32.46 -19.39
C PRO A 192 -15.22 32.01 -17.94
N ALA A 193 -15.92 32.83 -17.15
CA ALA A 193 -16.10 32.67 -15.72
C ALA A 193 -16.57 31.25 -15.28
N GLY A 194 -15.93 30.66 -14.27
CA GLY A 194 -16.54 29.60 -13.46
C GLY A 194 -15.79 28.27 -13.24
N VAL A 195 -14.56 28.05 -13.74
CA VAL A 195 -13.84 26.77 -13.54
C VAL A 195 -12.39 27.01 -13.13
N GLY A 196 -12.04 26.67 -11.89
CA GLY A 196 -10.69 26.83 -11.33
C GLY A 196 -9.93 25.51 -11.31
N TYR A 197 -8.83 25.44 -12.06
CA TYR A 197 -7.70 24.51 -11.85
C TYR A 197 -6.42 25.21 -12.35
N GLY A 198 -5.50 25.47 -11.42
CA GLY A 198 -4.28 26.28 -11.61
C GLY A 198 -3.01 25.43 -11.59
N ALA A 199 -1.84 26.08 -11.61
CA ALA A 199 -0.54 25.39 -11.50
C ALA A 199 -0.35 24.62 -10.17
N SER A 200 -1.35 24.66 -9.27
CA SER A 200 -1.45 23.92 -8.00
C SER A 200 -1.36 22.40 -8.12
N GLU A 201 -1.57 21.84 -9.32
CA GLU A 201 -1.49 20.39 -9.55
C GLU A 201 -0.07 19.90 -9.90
N PHE A 202 0.87 20.82 -10.15
CA PHE A 202 2.27 20.45 -10.27
C PHE A 202 2.82 19.99 -8.91
N ASP A 203 3.26 18.74 -8.84
CA ASP A 203 3.86 18.15 -7.63
C ASP A 203 5.26 18.74 -7.38
N ALA A 204 5.30 19.89 -6.69
CA ALA A 204 6.52 20.53 -6.24
C ALA A 204 7.14 19.89 -4.98
N GLY A 205 6.54 18.80 -4.49
CA GLY A 205 7.03 18.04 -3.33
C GLY A 205 8.08 16.98 -3.70
N LYS A 206 8.24 16.64 -4.98
CA LYS A 206 9.29 15.71 -5.41
C LYS A 206 10.68 16.29 -5.17
N THR A 207 11.57 15.41 -4.74
CA THR A 207 12.99 15.73 -4.50
C THR A 207 13.87 15.38 -5.71
N GLU A 208 13.30 14.74 -6.73
CA GLU A 208 13.95 14.37 -7.99
C GLU A 208 12.96 14.41 -9.16
N TYR A 209 13.45 14.80 -10.33
CA TYR A 209 12.71 14.83 -11.61
C TYR A 209 13.61 14.20 -12.67
N ALA A 210 13.11 13.19 -13.39
CA ALA A 210 13.92 12.39 -14.32
C ALA A 210 15.25 11.86 -13.69
N LYS A 211 15.20 11.43 -12.42
CA LYS A 211 16.37 10.98 -11.62
C LYS A 211 17.44 12.06 -11.36
N VAL A 212 17.12 13.33 -11.65
CA VAL A 212 17.94 14.50 -11.33
C VAL A 212 17.38 15.19 -10.07
N PRO A 213 18.19 15.39 -9.03
CA PRO A 213 17.81 16.15 -7.84
C PRO A 213 17.53 17.61 -8.16
N PHE A 214 16.36 18.06 -7.72
CA PHE A 214 16.01 19.47 -7.65
C PHE A 214 15.41 19.74 -6.28
N SER A 215 15.60 20.96 -5.78
CA SER A 215 14.98 21.40 -4.54
C SER A 215 14.03 22.56 -4.86
N MET A 216 12.75 22.36 -4.54
CA MET A 216 11.71 23.39 -4.53
C MET A 216 11.06 23.50 -3.14
N ARG A 217 11.84 23.13 -2.11
CA ARG A 217 11.46 23.23 -0.70
C ARG A 217 11.24 24.69 -0.32
N GLY A 218 10.70 24.93 0.87
CA GLY A 218 10.34 26.29 1.31
C GLY A 218 11.47 27.32 1.19
N PHE A 219 12.74 26.91 1.38
CA PHE A 219 13.89 27.83 1.28
C PHE A 219 14.18 28.30 -0.15
N HIS A 220 13.66 27.62 -1.17
CA HIS A 220 13.70 28.04 -2.58
C HIS A 220 12.54 28.94 -3.00
N ARG A 221 11.73 29.43 -2.04
CA ARG A 221 10.50 30.17 -2.31
C ARG A 221 10.51 31.57 -1.71
N ASN A 222 9.83 32.50 -2.36
CA ASN A 222 9.52 33.82 -1.83
C ASN A 222 8.02 33.90 -1.51
N GLY A 223 7.65 33.57 -0.28
CA GLY A 223 6.26 33.44 0.12
C GLY A 223 5.55 32.36 -0.73
N LYS A 224 4.61 32.76 -1.59
CA LYS A 224 3.89 31.85 -2.50
C LYS A 224 4.60 31.66 -3.86
N LYS A 225 5.65 32.42 -4.13
CA LYS A 225 6.39 32.40 -5.40
C LYS A 225 7.52 31.36 -5.35
N PHE A 226 7.62 30.54 -6.39
CA PHE A 226 8.57 29.42 -6.46
C PHE A 226 9.20 29.25 -7.84
N ALA A 227 8.82 30.07 -8.83
CA ALA A 227 9.30 29.99 -10.20
C ALA A 227 9.74 31.37 -10.71
N VAL A 228 10.54 31.35 -11.77
CA VAL A 228 11.04 32.52 -12.47
C VAL A 228 10.43 32.56 -13.87
N ALA A 229 9.54 33.53 -14.08
CA ALA A 229 8.95 33.82 -15.38
C ALA A 229 9.72 34.92 -16.10
N MET A 230 10.25 34.58 -17.27
CA MET A 230 11.07 35.48 -18.08
C MET A 230 10.21 36.32 -19.02
N LYS A 231 10.73 37.48 -19.44
CA LYS A 231 10.07 38.38 -20.39
C LYS A 231 9.91 37.72 -21.76
N SER A 232 8.73 37.86 -22.37
CA SER A 232 8.45 37.48 -23.76
C SER A 232 7.45 38.46 -24.38
N LYS A 233 7.13 38.31 -25.66
CA LYS A 233 6.04 39.05 -26.31
C LYS A 233 4.70 38.80 -25.62
N ASN A 234 4.46 37.57 -25.16
CA ASN A 234 3.22 37.17 -24.49
C ASN A 234 3.23 37.49 -22.98
N PHE A 235 4.41 37.71 -22.39
CA PHE A 235 4.56 38.13 -20.99
C PHE A 235 5.58 39.27 -20.82
N PRO A 236 5.23 40.52 -21.21
CA PRO A 236 6.16 41.65 -21.19
C PRO A 236 6.64 42.07 -19.78
N SER A 237 5.91 41.69 -18.74
CA SER A 237 6.23 41.97 -17.33
C SER A 237 7.17 40.96 -16.69
N GLY A 238 7.63 39.94 -17.44
CA GLY A 238 8.61 38.98 -16.96
C GLY A 238 9.99 39.59 -16.74
N LEU A 239 10.88 38.84 -16.11
CA LEU A 239 12.25 39.30 -15.90
C LEU A 239 13.03 39.28 -17.21
N GLU A 240 13.76 40.37 -17.48
CA GLU A 240 14.68 40.45 -18.62
C GLU A 240 15.97 39.66 -18.37
N ARG A 241 16.27 39.38 -17.10
CA ARG A 241 17.40 38.59 -16.66
C ARG A 241 17.14 38.09 -15.25
N ALA A 242 17.50 36.84 -14.98
CA ALA A 242 17.46 36.27 -13.64
C ALA A 242 18.82 35.62 -13.33
N GLU A 243 19.34 35.84 -12.13
CA GLU A 243 20.68 35.39 -11.76
C GLU A 243 20.65 34.62 -10.45
N ALA A 244 21.36 33.49 -10.41
CA ALA A 244 21.58 32.69 -9.22
C ALA A 244 23.10 32.59 -8.98
N GLU A 245 23.52 32.99 -7.78
CA GLU A 245 24.93 33.02 -7.38
C GLU A 245 25.24 31.87 -6.42
N PHE A 246 26.52 31.48 -6.35
CA PHE A 246 27.02 30.47 -5.43
C PHE A 246 28.05 31.05 -4.45
N PRO A 247 27.65 32.02 -3.61
CA PRO A 247 28.57 32.64 -2.66
C PRO A 247 29.08 31.60 -1.67
N ASN A 248 30.35 31.72 -1.29
CA ASN A 248 30.97 30.96 -0.19
C ASN A 248 31.04 29.43 -0.35
N ILE A 249 30.73 28.89 -1.54
CA ILE A 249 30.93 27.47 -1.89
C ILE A 249 31.75 27.34 -3.19
N SER A 250 32.41 26.20 -3.40
CA SER A 250 32.89 25.84 -4.75
C SER A 250 31.79 25.11 -5.49
N ALA A 251 31.29 25.68 -6.59
CA ALA A 251 30.31 25.04 -7.45
C ALA A 251 30.99 24.52 -8.72
N GLU A 252 31.13 23.21 -8.84
CA GLU A 252 31.81 22.53 -9.94
C GLU A 252 30.99 21.30 -10.34
N GLY A 253 31.06 20.93 -11.61
CA GLY A 253 30.32 19.80 -12.17
C GLY A 253 30.59 19.63 -13.66
N LYS A 254 30.19 18.47 -14.20
CA LYS A 254 30.28 18.16 -15.63
C LYS A 254 29.01 18.46 -16.39
N PHE A 255 27.89 18.56 -15.68
CA PHE A 255 26.58 18.78 -16.28
C PHE A 255 25.80 19.85 -15.52
N LEU A 256 25.11 20.66 -16.29
CA LEU A 256 24.08 21.56 -15.83
C LEU A 256 22.71 20.97 -16.18
N TYR A 257 21.82 20.92 -15.20
CA TYR A 257 20.44 20.53 -15.34
C TYR A 257 19.50 21.69 -15.03
N VAL A 258 18.45 21.84 -15.82
CA VAL A 258 17.43 22.89 -15.63
C VAL A 258 16.05 22.26 -15.67
N LEU A 259 15.26 22.50 -14.62
CA LEU A 259 13.84 22.15 -14.56
C LEU A 259 13.04 23.39 -14.99
N HIS A 260 12.37 23.31 -16.13
CA HIS A 260 11.71 24.46 -16.77
C HIS A 260 10.64 24.04 -17.78
N PHE A 261 9.93 24.98 -18.38
CA PHE A 261 9.09 24.77 -19.56
C PHE A 261 8.88 26.09 -20.33
N ALA A 262 8.43 25.98 -21.58
CA ALA A 262 7.96 27.11 -22.37
C ALA A 262 6.41 27.08 -22.48
N SER A 263 5.79 28.23 -22.73
CA SER A 263 4.35 28.35 -22.92
C SER A 263 4.02 29.22 -24.12
N GLY A 264 3.23 28.69 -25.06
CA GLY A 264 2.84 29.40 -26.28
C GLY A 264 3.98 29.52 -27.29
N SER A 265 4.91 28.57 -27.27
CA SER A 265 6.07 28.50 -28.16
C SER A 265 5.83 27.60 -29.36
N ALA A 266 6.50 27.86 -30.48
CA ALA A 266 6.59 26.94 -31.62
C ALA A 266 7.94 26.19 -31.58
N ASP A 267 7.98 24.95 -32.05
CA ASP A 267 9.23 24.19 -32.10
C ASP A 267 10.24 24.91 -33.03
N GLY A 268 11.52 24.95 -32.64
CA GLY A 268 12.58 25.72 -33.28
C GLY A 268 12.66 27.19 -32.85
N GLU A 269 11.70 27.69 -32.07
CA GLU A 269 11.76 29.04 -31.51
C GLU A 269 12.89 29.16 -30.48
N LYS A 270 13.71 30.22 -30.60
CA LYS A 270 14.72 30.57 -29.60
C LYS A 270 14.03 31.22 -28.42
N ILE A 271 13.93 30.49 -27.32
CA ILE A 271 13.26 30.92 -26.09
C ILE A 271 14.17 31.76 -25.21
N GLY A 272 15.47 31.47 -25.21
CA GLY A 272 16.44 32.19 -24.39
C GLY A 272 17.80 31.53 -24.36
N THR A 273 18.60 31.90 -23.36
CA THR A 273 19.95 31.38 -23.13
C THR A 273 20.16 31.18 -21.63
N VAL A 274 20.81 30.08 -21.27
CA VAL A 274 21.39 29.89 -19.93
C VAL A 274 22.89 30.13 -20.03
N GLU A 275 23.42 30.98 -19.15
CA GLU A 275 24.82 31.34 -19.11
C GLU A 275 25.41 30.89 -17.77
N ILE A 276 26.63 30.34 -17.80
CA ILE A 276 27.42 30.09 -16.59
C ILE A 276 28.69 30.94 -16.64
N PHE A 277 29.05 31.52 -15.50
CA PHE A 277 30.21 32.39 -15.33
C PHE A 277 31.16 31.76 -14.34
N GLY A 278 32.40 31.52 -14.76
CA GLY A 278 33.47 30.98 -13.93
C GLY A 278 34.49 32.04 -13.52
N GLU A 279 35.53 31.60 -12.83
CA GLU A 279 36.66 32.46 -12.47
C GLU A 279 37.42 32.97 -13.72
N ASN A 280 38.15 34.09 -13.55
CA ASN A 280 38.97 34.71 -14.61
C ASN A 280 38.21 35.08 -15.90
N GLY A 281 36.91 35.38 -15.80
CA GLY A 281 36.08 35.81 -16.93
C GLY A 281 35.64 34.68 -17.85
N LYS A 282 35.83 33.41 -17.48
CA LYS A 282 35.31 32.26 -18.25
C LYS A 282 33.78 32.32 -18.32
N LYS A 283 33.22 32.06 -19.50
CA LYS A 283 31.79 32.05 -19.76
C LYS A 283 31.44 30.87 -20.67
N ALA A 284 30.32 30.21 -20.40
CA ALA A 284 29.71 29.28 -21.35
C ALA A 284 28.21 29.60 -21.49
N GLU A 285 27.68 29.39 -22.69
CA GLU A 285 26.31 29.72 -23.07
C GLU A 285 25.62 28.50 -23.65
N PHE A 286 24.37 28.30 -23.25
CA PHE A 286 23.52 27.20 -23.68
C PHE A 286 22.21 27.76 -24.23
N ALA A 287 21.98 27.57 -25.52
CA ALA A 287 20.76 28.02 -26.17
C ALA A 287 19.55 27.21 -25.67
N ILE A 288 18.46 27.91 -25.37
CA ILE A 288 17.17 27.34 -25.00
C ILE A 288 16.25 27.46 -26.21
N GLU A 289 16.00 26.33 -26.84
CA GLU A 289 15.25 26.21 -28.08
C GLU A 289 14.07 25.26 -27.86
N ALA A 290 12.87 25.72 -28.21
CA ALA A 290 11.65 24.93 -28.08
C ALA A 290 11.70 23.68 -28.98
N GLY A 291 11.31 22.53 -28.45
CA GLY A 291 11.38 21.23 -29.13
C GLY A 291 12.74 20.51 -29.00
N LYS A 292 13.76 21.17 -28.44
CA LYS A 292 15.11 20.60 -28.28
C LYS A 292 15.61 20.65 -26.84
N SER A 293 15.80 21.85 -26.30
CA SER A 293 16.36 22.11 -24.96
C SER A 293 15.31 22.60 -23.96
N VAL A 294 14.06 22.72 -24.40
CA VAL A 294 12.86 22.95 -23.59
C VAL A 294 11.67 22.50 -24.43
N PHE A 295 10.62 21.99 -23.80
CA PHE A 295 9.36 21.73 -24.49
C PHE A 295 8.32 22.78 -24.13
N ASP A 296 7.42 23.05 -25.08
CA ASP A 296 6.17 23.70 -24.72
C ASP A 296 5.43 22.80 -23.73
N TYR A 297 4.97 23.36 -22.64
CA TYR A 297 4.30 22.62 -21.58
C TYR A 297 3.09 21.83 -22.09
N SER A 298 2.45 22.26 -23.19
CA SER A 298 1.31 21.58 -23.82
C SER A 298 1.70 20.46 -24.79
N ARG A 299 2.99 20.31 -25.10
CA ARG A 299 3.53 19.30 -26.03
C ARG A 299 4.65 18.51 -25.35
N PRO A 300 4.31 17.70 -24.33
CA PRO A 300 5.30 16.94 -23.59
C PRO A 300 6.01 15.92 -24.49
N SER A 301 7.34 15.79 -24.34
CA SER A 301 8.19 14.99 -25.22
C SER A 301 9.50 14.58 -24.52
N ALA A 302 10.33 13.79 -25.20
CA ALA A 302 11.65 13.40 -24.71
C ALA A 302 12.65 13.28 -25.86
N ASN A 303 13.90 13.64 -25.56
CA ASN A 303 15.05 13.44 -26.40
C ASN A 303 16.31 13.29 -25.51
N ALA A 304 17.50 13.16 -26.12
CA ALA A 304 18.75 12.94 -25.39
C ALA A 304 19.18 14.12 -24.48
N GLY A 305 18.69 15.33 -24.74
CA GLY A 305 19.04 16.57 -24.01
C GLY A 305 17.91 17.14 -23.17
N CYS A 306 16.67 16.68 -23.31
CA CYS A 306 15.50 17.20 -22.61
C CYS A 306 14.41 16.12 -22.46
N VAL A 307 13.77 16.01 -21.30
CA VAL A 307 12.66 15.08 -21.05
C VAL A 307 11.56 15.75 -20.25
N SER A 308 10.30 15.57 -20.67
CA SER A 308 9.15 16.04 -19.92
C SER A 308 8.95 15.27 -18.60
N VAL A 309 8.51 15.95 -17.55
CA VAL A 309 8.40 15.42 -16.18
C VAL A 309 7.19 16.01 -15.46
N SER A 310 6.70 15.27 -14.45
CA SER A 310 5.64 15.71 -13.53
C SER A 310 4.42 16.28 -14.24
N PRO A 311 3.70 15.43 -15.00
CA PRO A 311 2.54 15.88 -15.76
C PRO A 311 1.37 16.31 -14.88
N TRP A 312 0.58 17.27 -15.37
CA TRP A 312 -0.68 17.72 -14.76
C TRP A 312 -1.78 17.94 -15.82
N GLN A 313 -3.06 17.97 -15.42
CA GLN A 313 -4.19 17.96 -16.36
C GLN A 313 -4.93 19.29 -16.31
N LYS A 314 -5.41 19.78 -17.45
CA LYS A 314 -6.39 20.87 -17.48
C LYS A 314 -7.30 20.70 -18.68
N ARG A 315 -8.61 20.66 -18.43
CA ARG A 315 -9.66 20.50 -19.47
C ARG A 315 -9.40 19.32 -20.43
N GLY A 316 -8.92 18.20 -19.91
CA GLY A 316 -8.62 17.00 -20.71
C GLY A 316 -7.27 17.01 -21.43
N SER A 317 -6.53 18.14 -21.43
CA SER A 317 -5.17 18.20 -21.98
C SER A 317 -4.13 17.92 -20.89
N ILE A 318 -3.05 17.25 -21.26
CA ILE A 318 -1.90 16.96 -20.38
C ILE A 318 -0.83 18.02 -20.63
N TYR A 319 -0.27 18.51 -19.54
CA TYR A 319 0.85 19.43 -19.55
C TYR A 319 2.01 18.85 -18.75
N ALA A 320 3.24 19.25 -19.05
CA ALA A 320 4.41 18.80 -18.28
C ALA A 320 5.49 19.88 -18.20
N ALA A 321 6.28 19.83 -17.13
CA ALA A 321 7.56 20.51 -17.09
C ALA A 321 8.57 19.67 -17.88
N CYS A 322 9.80 20.14 -18.03
CA CYS A 322 10.87 19.33 -18.58
C CYS A 322 12.18 19.56 -17.81
N VAL A 323 13.01 18.51 -17.80
CA VAL A 323 14.39 18.57 -17.32
C VAL A 323 15.29 18.57 -18.53
N SER A 324 16.13 19.59 -18.64
CA SER A 324 17.12 19.72 -19.70
C SER A 324 18.52 19.50 -19.15
N LYS A 325 19.40 18.97 -19.99
CA LYS A 325 20.78 18.61 -19.68
C LYS A 325 21.73 19.34 -20.62
N PHE A 326 22.75 19.96 -20.04
CA PHE A 326 23.80 20.68 -20.76
C PHE A 326 25.19 20.24 -20.27
N PRO A 327 26.06 19.71 -21.14
CA PRO A 327 27.45 19.43 -20.78
C PRO A 327 28.20 20.74 -20.50
N ILE A 328 28.86 20.82 -19.35
CA ILE A 328 29.75 21.93 -19.00
C ILE A 328 31.09 21.69 -19.70
N PRO A 329 31.73 22.72 -20.31
CA PRO A 329 33.02 22.55 -20.98
C PRO A 329 34.08 21.90 -20.07
N GLU A 330 34.90 21.01 -20.64
CA GLU A 330 36.00 20.42 -19.90
C GLU A 330 36.92 21.52 -19.34
N ASN A 331 37.41 21.33 -18.11
CA ASN A 331 38.27 22.29 -17.42
C ASN A 331 37.65 23.70 -17.25
N PHE A 332 36.31 23.83 -17.20
CA PHE A 332 35.65 25.10 -16.90
C PHE A 332 36.08 25.64 -15.52
N GLY A 333 36.17 24.75 -14.53
CA GLY A 333 36.52 25.08 -13.15
C GLY A 333 35.30 25.59 -12.37
N ARG A 334 35.55 26.35 -11.31
CA ARG A 334 34.51 26.87 -10.41
C ARG A 334 33.54 27.82 -11.13
N ILE A 335 32.25 27.58 -10.94
CA ILE A 335 31.14 28.41 -11.40
C ILE A 335 30.77 29.38 -10.27
N ALA A 336 30.87 30.68 -10.53
CA ALA A 336 30.50 31.73 -9.59
C ALA A 336 29.01 32.08 -9.68
N LYS A 337 28.45 32.07 -10.90
CA LYS A 337 27.09 32.53 -11.17
C LYS A 337 26.47 31.82 -12.37
N MET A 338 25.15 31.67 -12.33
CA MET A 338 24.31 31.31 -13.45
C MET A 338 23.36 32.45 -13.80
N ALA A 339 23.08 32.65 -15.09
CA ALA A 339 22.07 33.60 -15.54
C ALA A 339 21.13 32.98 -16.58
N PHE A 340 19.87 33.40 -16.51
CA PHE A 340 18.82 33.06 -17.44
C PHE A 340 18.43 34.35 -18.15
N ALA A 341 18.56 34.38 -19.47
CA ALA A 341 18.20 35.52 -20.31
C ALA A 341 17.18 35.06 -21.36
N PRO A 342 15.98 35.66 -21.45
CA PRO A 342 15.02 35.31 -22.48
C PRO A 342 15.44 35.93 -23.82
N ASP A 343 14.93 35.36 -24.90
CA ASP A 343 14.82 36.12 -26.15
C ASP A 343 13.56 36.97 -26.08
N GLY A 344 13.71 38.28 -25.85
CA GLY A 344 12.58 39.20 -25.68
C GLY A 344 11.65 39.30 -26.90
N ALA A 345 12.10 38.83 -28.07
CA ALA A 345 11.29 38.75 -29.29
C ALA A 345 10.47 37.45 -29.40
N ALA A 346 10.74 36.44 -28.56
CA ALA A 346 10.00 35.19 -28.53
C ALA A 346 8.54 35.41 -28.14
N ALA A 347 7.63 34.71 -28.81
CA ALA A 347 6.26 34.53 -28.38
C ALA A 347 6.19 33.62 -27.14
N GLY A 348 7.01 32.57 -27.09
CA GLY A 348 7.03 31.63 -25.97
C GLY A 348 7.45 32.26 -24.64
N THR A 349 6.63 32.13 -23.59
CA THR A 349 7.02 32.53 -22.23
C THR A 349 7.84 31.43 -21.57
N TRP A 350 9.07 31.74 -21.16
CA TRP A 350 9.96 30.80 -20.48
C TRP A 350 9.76 30.83 -18.97
N ILE A 351 9.48 29.68 -18.37
CA ILE A 351 9.35 29.50 -16.93
C ILE A 351 10.45 28.57 -16.41
N VAL A 352 11.30 29.07 -15.51
CA VAL A 352 12.34 28.29 -14.85
C VAL A 352 11.91 27.96 -13.43
N LEU A 353 11.90 26.68 -13.07
CA LEU A 353 11.47 26.18 -11.77
C LEU A 353 12.65 25.96 -10.82
N ALA A 354 13.73 25.35 -11.33
CA ALA A 354 14.94 25.08 -10.57
C ALA A 354 16.12 24.79 -11.50
N ALA A 355 17.34 24.86 -10.97
CA ALA A 355 18.55 24.42 -11.68
C ALA A 355 19.50 23.68 -10.74
N ASN A 356 20.33 22.82 -11.34
CA ASN A 356 21.22 21.93 -10.64
C ASN A 356 22.55 21.75 -11.39
N ILE A 357 23.68 21.76 -10.67
CA ILE A 357 25.00 21.37 -11.20
C ILE A 357 25.33 19.98 -10.65
N SER A 358 25.75 19.06 -11.53
CA SER A 358 26.03 17.67 -11.17
C SER A 358 27.25 17.11 -11.90
N GLU A 359 27.93 16.16 -11.26
CA GLU A 359 28.95 15.32 -11.88
C GLU A 359 28.34 14.16 -12.68
N ARG A 360 27.05 13.86 -12.47
CA ARG A 360 26.39 12.68 -13.05
C ARG A 360 25.86 12.95 -14.43
N ASP A 361 26.18 12.05 -15.36
CA ASP A 361 25.46 11.94 -16.64
C ASP A 361 24.19 11.11 -16.43
N VAL A 362 23.07 11.78 -16.13
CA VAL A 362 21.76 11.15 -16.10
C VAL A 362 21.25 10.92 -17.52
N ALA A 363 21.05 9.66 -17.88
CA ALA A 363 20.49 9.26 -19.17
C ALA A 363 18.98 9.52 -19.22
N PHE A 364 18.55 10.29 -20.23
CA PHE A 364 17.13 10.51 -20.51
C PHE A 364 16.56 9.44 -21.44
N PRO A 365 15.28 9.05 -21.24
CA PRO A 365 14.63 8.10 -22.12
C PRO A 365 14.41 8.72 -23.51
N LYS A 366 14.29 7.87 -24.54
CA LYS A 366 13.97 8.31 -25.91
C LYS A 366 12.51 8.69 -26.08
N GLU A 367 11.64 8.13 -25.25
CA GLU A 367 10.21 8.40 -25.21
C GLU A 367 9.86 8.98 -23.84
N TRP A 368 8.97 9.98 -23.83
CA TRP A 368 8.56 10.64 -22.59
C TRP A 368 7.70 9.76 -21.71
N ASN A 369 6.86 8.94 -22.32
CA ASN A 369 5.90 8.10 -21.64
C ASN A 369 6.07 6.66 -22.07
N TYR A 370 5.58 5.75 -21.23
CA TYR A 370 5.37 4.38 -21.63
C TYR A 370 3.89 4.21 -21.95
N THR A 371 3.58 3.82 -23.19
CA THR A 371 2.22 3.44 -23.59
C THR A 371 2.14 1.94 -23.79
N ALA A 372 1.25 1.27 -23.06
CA ALA A 372 0.97 -0.14 -23.27
C ALA A 372 0.25 -0.35 -24.62
N ARG A 373 0.92 -0.97 -25.59
CA ARG A 373 0.37 -1.24 -26.93
C ARG A 373 0.49 -2.71 -27.27
N ALA A 374 -0.45 -3.22 -28.06
CA ALA A 374 -0.33 -4.55 -28.64
C ALA A 374 0.93 -4.66 -29.50
N GLY A 375 1.63 -5.79 -29.41
CA GLY A 375 2.93 -6.01 -30.03
C GLY A 375 4.07 -6.14 -29.02
N GLY A 376 5.21 -6.67 -29.45
CA GLY A 376 6.33 -6.97 -28.57
C GLY A 376 5.95 -8.00 -27.49
N ALA A 377 5.99 -7.60 -26.21
CA ALA A 377 5.62 -8.45 -25.09
C ALA A 377 4.11 -8.53 -24.83
N TRP A 378 3.29 -7.66 -25.42
CA TRP A 378 1.87 -7.54 -25.09
C TRP A 378 0.99 -8.10 -26.19
N LYS A 379 0.00 -8.90 -25.81
CA LYS A 379 -1.00 -9.43 -26.73
C LYS A 379 -2.41 -9.14 -26.21
N PRO A 380 -3.33 -8.69 -27.07
CA PRO A 380 -4.70 -8.41 -26.65
C PRO A 380 -5.48 -9.70 -26.40
N LEU A 381 -6.34 -9.69 -25.37
CA LEU A 381 -7.43 -10.63 -25.25
C LEU A 381 -8.51 -10.34 -26.32
N PRO A 382 -9.30 -11.36 -26.72
CA PRO A 382 -10.44 -11.13 -27.60
C PRO A 382 -11.44 -10.20 -26.92
N GLU A 383 -12.28 -9.52 -27.70
CA GLU A 383 -13.31 -8.59 -27.17
C GLU A 383 -14.21 -9.27 -26.13
N LYS A 384 -14.62 -10.51 -26.40
CA LYS A 384 -15.39 -11.35 -25.49
C LYS A 384 -14.47 -12.34 -24.78
N TYR A 385 -14.06 -12.03 -23.55
CA TYR A 385 -13.12 -12.86 -22.77
C TYR A 385 -13.53 -13.10 -21.32
N ALA A 386 -14.68 -12.56 -20.87
CA ALA A 386 -15.25 -12.87 -19.56
C ALA A 386 -16.51 -13.76 -19.55
N PRO A 387 -16.68 -14.74 -20.48
CA PRO A 387 -17.81 -15.66 -20.37
C PRO A 387 -17.73 -16.50 -19.08
N PRO A 388 -18.87 -17.03 -18.60
CA PRO A 388 -18.89 -18.03 -17.54
C PRO A 388 -17.98 -19.22 -17.85
N ALA A 389 -17.49 -19.90 -16.82
CA ALA A 389 -16.78 -21.16 -17.03
C ALA A 389 -17.70 -22.14 -17.77
N ALA A 390 -17.20 -22.76 -18.84
CA ALA A 390 -17.95 -23.77 -19.57
C ALA A 390 -18.18 -24.98 -18.66
N ALA A 391 -19.41 -25.48 -18.63
CA ALA A 391 -19.81 -26.59 -17.77
C ALA A 391 -18.88 -27.80 -17.97
N GLY A 392 -18.34 -28.34 -16.87
CA GLY A 392 -17.42 -29.47 -16.90
C GLY A 392 -16.02 -29.16 -17.46
N SER A 393 -15.69 -27.91 -17.80
CA SER A 393 -14.31 -27.50 -18.06
C SER A 393 -13.45 -27.60 -16.79
N VAL A 394 -12.13 -27.50 -16.91
CA VAL A 394 -11.24 -27.45 -15.72
C VAL A 394 -11.40 -26.17 -14.90
N LEU A 395 -12.09 -25.15 -15.43
CA LEU A 395 -12.36 -23.88 -14.75
C LEU A 395 -13.73 -23.86 -14.06
N ASP A 396 -14.57 -24.89 -14.24
CA ASP A 396 -15.87 -25.01 -13.57
C ASP A 396 -15.68 -25.49 -12.12
N LEU A 397 -15.85 -24.56 -11.18
CA LEU A 397 -15.70 -24.79 -9.75
C LEU A 397 -17.03 -25.08 -9.04
N SER A 398 -18.13 -25.31 -9.78
CA SER A 398 -19.47 -25.53 -9.21
C SER A 398 -19.54 -26.72 -8.23
N SER A 399 -18.60 -27.65 -8.33
CA SER A 399 -18.46 -28.81 -7.43
C SER A 399 -17.85 -28.49 -6.07
N LEU A 400 -17.19 -27.34 -5.90
CA LEU A 400 -16.67 -26.88 -4.61
C LEU A 400 -17.80 -26.50 -3.64
N ASN A 401 -18.96 -26.15 -4.20
CA ASN A 401 -20.12 -25.77 -3.43
C ASN A 401 -21.05 -26.97 -3.25
N PRO A 402 -21.61 -27.19 -2.04
CA PRO A 402 -22.59 -28.25 -1.84
C PRO A 402 -23.79 -28.09 -2.77
N LYS A 403 -24.49 -29.20 -3.06
CA LYS A 403 -25.73 -29.17 -3.87
C LYS A 403 -26.94 -28.65 -3.08
N GLU A 404 -26.83 -28.63 -1.75
CA GLU A 404 -27.90 -28.13 -0.89
C GLU A 404 -28.15 -26.63 -1.07
N THR A 405 -29.37 -26.19 -0.75
CA THR A 405 -29.72 -24.77 -0.73
C THR A 405 -29.12 -24.09 0.50
N ALA A 406 -28.85 -22.78 0.40
CA ALA A 406 -28.30 -22.04 1.53
C ALA A 406 -29.29 -22.04 2.69
N GLY A 407 -28.84 -22.53 3.85
CA GLY A 407 -29.66 -22.66 5.05
C GLY A 407 -30.14 -24.08 5.36
N ASP A 408 -30.04 -25.04 4.42
CA ASP A 408 -30.38 -26.45 4.69
C ASP A 408 -29.54 -27.06 5.82
N ARG A 409 -28.29 -26.60 5.98
CA ARG A 409 -27.38 -26.97 7.07
C ARG A 409 -27.63 -26.24 8.40
N GLY A 410 -28.64 -25.37 8.45
CA GLY A 410 -28.92 -24.50 9.60
C GLY A 410 -28.15 -23.18 9.55
N ARG A 411 -28.35 -22.34 10.56
CA ARG A 411 -27.71 -21.01 10.63
C ARG A 411 -26.21 -21.16 10.88
N VAL A 412 -25.44 -20.15 10.45
CA VAL A 412 -24.04 -20.04 10.84
C VAL A 412 -23.94 -19.64 12.31
N ILE A 413 -23.18 -20.41 13.07
CA ILE A 413 -22.90 -20.22 14.49
C ILE A 413 -21.40 -20.17 14.74
N ILE A 414 -21.04 -19.79 15.96
CA ILE A 414 -19.67 -19.92 16.47
C ILE A 414 -19.63 -21.20 17.29
N ASN A 415 -18.82 -22.17 16.86
CA ASN A 415 -18.70 -23.43 17.58
C ASN A 415 -17.78 -23.34 18.80
N LYS A 416 -17.67 -24.44 19.55
CA LYS A 416 -16.83 -24.55 20.76
C LYS A 416 -15.34 -24.23 20.54
N ASN A 417 -14.86 -24.31 19.31
CA ASN A 417 -13.47 -24.03 18.93
C ASN A 417 -13.26 -22.59 18.44
N GLY A 418 -14.32 -21.75 18.47
CA GLY A 418 -14.23 -20.37 18.01
C GLY A 418 -14.17 -20.23 16.49
N ARG A 419 -14.74 -21.18 15.74
CA ARG A 419 -14.82 -21.17 14.27
C ARG A 419 -16.24 -20.97 13.81
N LEU A 420 -16.42 -20.46 12.59
CA LEU A 420 -17.75 -20.52 11.96
C LEU A 420 -18.09 -21.99 11.69
N ALA A 421 -19.34 -22.37 11.95
CA ALA A 421 -19.88 -23.69 11.64
C ALA A 421 -21.38 -23.58 11.38
N PHE A 422 -22.01 -24.62 10.85
CA PHE A 422 -23.47 -24.65 10.71
C PHE A 422 -24.13 -25.37 11.90
N GLU A 423 -25.30 -24.90 12.34
CA GLU A 423 -26.03 -25.46 13.49
C GLU A 423 -26.23 -26.97 13.44
N LYS A 424 -26.51 -27.54 12.26
CA LYS A 424 -26.73 -29.00 12.10
C LYS A 424 -25.43 -29.80 12.01
N THR A 425 -24.28 -29.13 11.88
CA THR A 425 -22.94 -29.76 11.80
C THR A 425 -21.90 -28.94 12.58
N PRO A 426 -22.11 -28.71 13.89
CA PRO A 426 -21.33 -27.73 14.67
C PRO A 426 -19.86 -28.10 14.83
N ASP A 427 -19.50 -29.39 14.69
CA ASP A 427 -18.12 -29.87 14.78
C ASP A 427 -17.32 -29.71 13.49
N ILE A 428 -17.95 -29.31 12.37
CA ILE A 428 -17.29 -29.09 11.07
C ILE A 428 -17.17 -27.59 10.81
N PRO A 429 -15.96 -27.02 10.75
CA PRO A 429 -15.78 -25.62 10.39
C PRO A 429 -16.33 -25.30 9.00
N ALA A 430 -17.10 -24.21 8.90
CA ALA A 430 -17.52 -23.62 7.65
C ALA A 430 -16.42 -22.69 7.11
N LYS A 431 -16.17 -22.76 5.80
CA LYS A 431 -15.27 -21.85 5.08
C LYS A 431 -16.02 -21.13 3.98
N PHE A 432 -15.79 -19.83 3.85
CA PHE A 432 -16.45 -18.99 2.86
C PHE A 432 -15.47 -18.34 1.89
N LEU A 433 -15.67 -18.60 0.60
CA LEU A 433 -15.11 -17.76 -0.46
C LEU A 433 -16.19 -16.77 -0.86
N ILE A 434 -15.93 -15.50 -0.59
CA ILE A 434 -16.95 -14.46 -0.58
C ILE A 434 -16.78 -13.56 -1.80
N HIS A 435 -17.87 -13.34 -2.53
CA HIS A 435 -17.92 -12.35 -3.60
C HIS A 435 -18.41 -11.00 -3.04
N ILE A 436 -17.89 -9.88 -3.56
CA ILE A 436 -18.39 -8.54 -3.25
C ILE A 436 -18.35 -7.63 -4.48
N GLY A 437 -19.33 -6.75 -4.56
CA GLY A 437 -19.30 -5.58 -5.43
C GLY A 437 -20.07 -5.79 -6.73
N GLY A 438 -20.59 -4.68 -7.26
CA GLY A 438 -21.20 -4.65 -8.58
C GLY A 438 -22.57 -5.30 -8.70
N ASP A 439 -23.17 -5.87 -7.66
CA ASP A 439 -24.40 -6.70 -7.78
C ASP A 439 -25.49 -6.01 -8.63
N PHE A 440 -25.95 -4.81 -8.26
CA PHE A 440 -26.94 -4.05 -9.03
C PHE A 440 -26.43 -3.44 -10.36
N ARG A 441 -25.13 -3.55 -10.65
CA ARG A 441 -24.51 -3.16 -11.93
C ARG A 441 -24.34 -4.36 -12.88
N GLU A 442 -24.34 -5.57 -12.34
CA GLU A 442 -24.24 -6.84 -13.08
C GLU A 442 -25.62 -7.41 -13.42
N MET A 443 -26.68 -6.96 -12.74
CA MET A 443 -28.07 -7.37 -13.02
C MET A 443 -29.04 -6.20 -13.00
N SER A 444 -29.99 -6.23 -13.92
CA SER A 444 -31.07 -5.24 -14.09
C SER A 444 -32.46 -5.86 -14.04
N ASN A 445 -32.55 -7.19 -14.18
CA ASN A 445 -33.81 -7.94 -14.26
C ASN A 445 -33.69 -9.33 -13.60
N PRO A 446 -34.81 -10.04 -13.37
CA PRO A 446 -34.82 -11.35 -12.70
C PRO A 446 -33.99 -12.43 -13.41
N GLN A 447 -33.95 -12.44 -14.74
CA GLN A 447 -33.21 -13.43 -15.52
C GLN A 447 -31.70 -13.25 -15.33
N GLU A 448 -31.23 -12.00 -15.33
CA GLU A 448 -29.83 -11.67 -15.03
C GLU A 448 -29.47 -12.01 -13.58
N ALA A 449 -30.37 -11.79 -12.62
CA ALA A 449 -30.13 -12.17 -11.23
C ALA A 449 -29.91 -13.70 -11.07
N ALA A 450 -30.72 -14.51 -11.75
CA ALA A 450 -30.58 -15.97 -11.74
C ALA A 450 -29.28 -16.43 -12.43
N ALA A 451 -28.97 -15.86 -13.59
CA ALA A 451 -27.75 -16.16 -14.33
C ALA A 451 -26.49 -15.75 -13.56
N TYR A 452 -26.53 -14.61 -12.86
CA TYR A 452 -25.41 -14.13 -12.05
C TYR A 452 -25.17 -15.00 -10.83
N ALA A 453 -26.21 -15.39 -10.09
CA ALA A 453 -26.07 -16.34 -8.98
C ALA A 453 -25.45 -17.69 -9.43
N ALA A 454 -25.87 -18.20 -10.59
CA ALA A 454 -25.26 -19.40 -11.18
C ALA A 454 -23.79 -19.18 -11.57
N LYS A 455 -23.46 -18.03 -12.15
CA LYS A 455 -22.08 -17.66 -12.52
C LYS A 455 -21.16 -17.54 -11.30
N LEU A 456 -21.65 -16.98 -10.20
CA LEU A 456 -20.92 -16.93 -8.92
C LEU A 456 -20.60 -18.34 -8.42
N ARG A 457 -21.58 -19.25 -8.45
CA ARG A 457 -21.38 -20.66 -8.07
C ARG A 457 -20.35 -21.35 -8.96
N GLN A 458 -20.39 -21.12 -10.28
CA GLN A 458 -19.43 -21.69 -11.24
C GLN A 458 -17.99 -21.20 -11.01
N ASN A 459 -17.81 -20.01 -10.42
CA ASN A 459 -16.50 -19.49 -10.03
C ASN A 459 -16.11 -19.86 -8.59
N GLY A 460 -16.90 -20.72 -7.92
CA GLY A 460 -16.57 -21.28 -6.60
C GLY A 460 -17.01 -20.42 -5.40
N TYR A 461 -17.70 -19.30 -5.61
CA TYR A 461 -18.18 -18.48 -4.51
C TYR A 461 -19.36 -19.15 -3.80
N ASN A 462 -19.31 -19.21 -2.47
CA ASN A 462 -20.36 -19.79 -1.61
C ASN A 462 -20.96 -18.78 -0.63
N MET A 463 -20.53 -17.52 -0.71
CA MET A 463 -21.13 -16.39 -0.01
C MET A 463 -21.03 -15.12 -0.85
N VAL A 464 -22.00 -14.21 -0.71
CA VAL A 464 -21.92 -12.83 -1.21
C VAL A 464 -21.99 -11.86 -0.04
N ARG A 465 -21.15 -10.82 -0.05
CA ARG A 465 -21.26 -9.66 0.83
C ARG A 465 -22.10 -8.57 0.15
N LEU A 466 -23.23 -8.21 0.76
CA LEU A 466 -24.19 -7.23 0.22
C LEU A 466 -24.18 -5.92 1.01
N SER A 467 -24.13 -4.80 0.28
CA SER A 467 -24.22 -3.43 0.84
C SER A 467 -25.22 -2.60 0.01
N PRO A 468 -26.53 -2.89 0.10
CA PRO A 468 -27.51 -2.44 -0.89
C PRO A 468 -28.02 -1.00 -0.64
N ASP A 469 -27.59 -0.32 0.43
CA ASP A 469 -28.13 0.96 0.86
C ASP A 469 -28.09 2.04 -0.23
N ARG A 470 -26.94 2.27 -0.87
CA ARG A 470 -26.83 3.24 -1.98
C ARG A 470 -27.74 2.88 -3.15
N ASP A 471 -27.73 1.61 -3.55
CA ASP A 471 -28.47 1.18 -4.73
C ASP A 471 -29.98 1.25 -4.47
N LEU A 472 -30.46 0.87 -3.29
CA LEU A 472 -31.87 1.00 -2.89
C LEU A 472 -32.34 2.45 -2.78
N MET A 473 -31.46 3.39 -2.43
CA MET A 473 -31.76 4.82 -2.40
C MET A 473 -31.64 5.51 -3.77
N SER A 474 -31.08 4.84 -4.78
CA SER A 474 -30.99 5.38 -6.13
C SER A 474 -32.38 5.51 -6.77
N GLY A 475 -32.82 6.76 -6.98
CA GLY A 475 -34.16 7.08 -7.47
C GLY A 475 -35.27 6.90 -6.42
N ALA A 476 -34.91 6.84 -5.13
CA ALA A 476 -35.87 6.81 -4.04
C ALA A 476 -36.66 8.15 -3.92
N PRO A 477 -37.95 8.11 -3.56
CA PRO A 477 -38.77 9.32 -3.42
C PRO A 477 -38.42 10.17 -2.18
N ALA A 478 -37.95 9.55 -1.10
CA ALA A 478 -37.63 10.22 0.17
C ALA A 478 -36.66 9.39 1.02
N ASP A 479 -36.08 10.01 2.05
CA ASP A 479 -35.21 9.33 3.01
C ASP A 479 -35.93 8.13 3.66
N GLY A 480 -35.27 6.97 3.66
CA GLY A 480 -35.84 5.71 4.19
C GLY A 480 -36.89 5.03 3.31
N GLU A 481 -37.29 5.64 2.19
CA GLU A 481 -38.23 5.07 1.24
C GLU A 481 -37.50 4.44 0.04
N PHE A 482 -37.18 3.15 0.12
CA PHE A 482 -36.49 2.46 -0.98
C PHE A 482 -37.24 2.52 -2.32
N ASN A 483 -36.46 2.57 -3.40
CA ASN A 483 -36.94 2.25 -4.73
C ASN A 483 -37.51 0.81 -4.75
N ARG A 484 -38.81 0.67 -5.07
CA ARG A 484 -39.54 -0.60 -4.97
C ARG A 484 -39.09 -1.64 -5.99
N GLU A 485 -38.74 -1.22 -7.20
CA GLU A 485 -38.23 -2.14 -8.24
C GLU A 485 -36.87 -2.71 -7.84
N ARG A 486 -35.99 -1.88 -7.28
CA ARG A 486 -34.69 -2.33 -6.77
C ARG A 486 -34.82 -3.24 -5.56
N LEU A 487 -35.78 -2.98 -4.68
CA LEU A 487 -36.07 -3.87 -3.55
C LEU A 487 -36.60 -5.24 -4.01
N ASP A 488 -37.51 -5.28 -4.99
CA ASP A 488 -37.98 -6.55 -5.57
C ASP A 488 -36.84 -7.32 -6.23
N LEU A 489 -35.98 -6.64 -7.00
CA LEU A 489 -34.80 -7.25 -7.61
C LEU A 489 -33.84 -7.82 -6.55
N LEU A 490 -33.61 -7.11 -5.44
CA LEU A 490 -32.83 -7.60 -4.31
C LEU A 490 -33.43 -8.88 -3.73
N PHE A 491 -34.74 -8.91 -3.48
CA PHE A 491 -35.43 -10.08 -2.94
C PHE A 491 -35.36 -11.29 -3.88
N ARG A 492 -35.48 -11.08 -5.19
CA ARG A 492 -35.27 -12.14 -6.20
C ARG A 492 -33.84 -12.64 -6.18
N TYR A 493 -32.85 -11.74 -6.16
CA TYR A 493 -31.45 -12.11 -6.13
C TYR A 493 -31.11 -12.93 -4.88
N ILE A 494 -31.58 -12.54 -3.70
CA ILE A 494 -31.44 -13.31 -2.46
C ILE A 494 -31.98 -14.75 -2.62
N ALA A 495 -33.16 -14.90 -3.25
CA ALA A 495 -33.75 -16.21 -3.52
C ALA A 495 -32.93 -17.03 -4.52
N GLU A 496 -32.37 -16.41 -5.56
CA GLU A 496 -31.50 -17.10 -6.52
C GLU A 496 -30.14 -17.49 -5.92
N LEU A 497 -29.56 -16.66 -5.07
CA LEU A 497 -28.38 -17.02 -4.25
C LEU A 497 -28.68 -18.23 -3.37
N LYS A 498 -29.89 -18.28 -2.77
CA LYS A 498 -30.31 -19.38 -1.89
C LYS A 498 -30.37 -20.70 -2.63
N LYS A 499 -31.00 -20.72 -3.81
CA LYS A 499 -31.07 -21.90 -4.69
C LYS A 499 -29.68 -22.41 -5.11
N ASN A 500 -28.72 -21.50 -5.26
CA ASN A 500 -27.35 -21.82 -5.65
C ASN A 500 -26.44 -22.21 -4.47
N GLY A 501 -26.97 -22.30 -3.23
CA GLY A 501 -26.18 -22.65 -2.06
C GLY A 501 -25.29 -21.51 -1.54
N ILE A 502 -25.59 -20.26 -1.91
CA ILE A 502 -24.78 -19.08 -1.60
C ILE A 502 -25.36 -18.34 -0.39
N TYR A 503 -24.54 -18.21 0.66
CA TYR A 503 -24.86 -17.51 1.91
C TYR A 503 -24.66 -15.99 1.78
N ILE A 504 -25.14 -15.24 2.76
CA ILE A 504 -25.05 -13.77 2.74
C ILE A 504 -24.26 -13.26 3.95
N GLU A 505 -23.25 -12.43 3.69
CA GLU A 505 -22.74 -11.43 4.62
C GLU A 505 -23.40 -10.08 4.30
N PHE A 506 -23.87 -9.35 5.30
CA PHE A 506 -24.66 -8.14 5.09
C PHE A 506 -24.08 -6.94 5.81
N ASP A 507 -23.76 -5.89 5.04
CA ASP A 507 -23.49 -4.57 5.57
C ASP A 507 -24.82 -3.84 5.78
N ALA A 508 -25.16 -3.55 7.04
CA ALA A 508 -26.36 -2.78 7.32
C ALA A 508 -26.26 -1.30 6.90
N MET A 509 -25.04 -0.80 6.66
CA MET A 509 -24.81 0.50 6.03
C MET A 509 -23.39 0.53 5.46
N ALA A 510 -23.21 1.14 4.30
CA ALA A 510 -21.89 1.39 3.70
C ALA A 510 -21.76 2.80 3.11
N SER A 511 -22.86 3.36 2.63
CA SER A 511 -22.97 4.72 2.10
C SER A 511 -22.59 5.78 3.14
N GLY A 512 -21.89 6.83 2.73
CA GLY A 512 -21.56 7.99 3.58
C GLY A 512 -22.78 8.80 4.06
N ILE A 513 -23.94 8.58 3.44
CA ILE A 513 -25.22 9.23 3.76
C ILE A 513 -26.32 8.23 4.15
N GLY A 514 -25.96 6.96 4.38
CA GLY A 514 -26.90 5.92 4.76
C GLY A 514 -28.10 5.79 3.82
N TYR A 515 -29.28 5.61 4.41
CA TYR A 515 -30.55 5.46 3.70
C TYR A 515 -31.23 6.81 3.44
N SER A 516 -30.48 7.76 2.88
CA SER A 516 -30.97 9.09 2.50
C SER A 516 -30.87 9.31 1.00
N VAL A 517 -31.71 10.21 0.47
CA VAL A 517 -31.67 10.63 -0.93
C VAL A 517 -30.39 11.44 -1.19
N GLY A 518 -29.76 11.15 -2.32
CA GLY A 518 -28.50 11.75 -2.75
C GLY A 518 -27.54 10.68 -3.28
N ASP A 519 -26.35 11.13 -3.70
CA ASP A 519 -25.26 10.24 -4.11
C ASP A 519 -24.06 10.46 -3.18
N SER A 520 -23.70 9.43 -2.40
CA SER A 520 -22.55 9.49 -1.49
C SER A 520 -21.20 9.54 -2.21
N TRP A 521 -21.18 9.36 -3.54
CA TRP A 521 -19.98 9.51 -4.37
C TRP A 521 -19.87 10.89 -5.02
N ASP A 522 -20.89 11.75 -4.90
CA ASP A 522 -20.80 13.13 -5.35
C ASP A 522 -19.81 13.89 -4.45
N PRO A 523 -18.72 14.47 -4.98
CA PRO A 523 -17.76 15.25 -4.20
C PRO A 523 -18.37 16.47 -3.49
N ARG A 524 -19.57 16.90 -3.88
CA ARG A 524 -20.33 17.99 -3.25
C ARG A 524 -21.12 17.54 -2.02
N GLU A 525 -21.27 16.23 -1.81
CA GLU A 525 -21.91 15.68 -0.63
C GLU A 525 -21.07 15.97 0.63
N LYS A 526 -21.69 16.57 1.64
CA LYS A 526 -21.01 17.01 2.87
C LYS A 526 -21.44 16.22 4.10
N ARG A 527 -22.53 15.45 4.02
CA ARG A 527 -22.99 14.59 5.11
C ARG A 527 -21.97 13.49 5.36
N ASN A 528 -21.71 13.21 6.64
CA ASN A 528 -20.77 12.17 7.07
C ASN A 528 -21.40 11.31 8.17
N PHE A 529 -22.19 10.33 7.76
CA PHE A 529 -22.91 9.47 8.71
C PHE A 529 -21.97 8.56 9.52
N LYS A 530 -20.77 8.24 9.00
CA LYS A 530 -19.75 7.50 9.78
C LYS A 530 -19.36 8.24 11.06
N TYR A 531 -19.23 9.57 11.01
CA TYR A 531 -18.98 10.38 12.21
C TYR A 531 -20.27 10.65 12.99
N SER A 532 -21.33 11.09 12.30
CA SER A 532 -22.55 11.54 12.96
C SER A 532 -23.30 10.44 13.72
N ILE A 533 -23.16 9.15 13.34
CA ILE A 533 -23.81 8.04 14.03
C ILE A 533 -23.42 7.92 15.53
N TYR A 534 -22.30 8.50 15.94
CA TYR A 534 -21.87 8.51 17.34
C TYR A 534 -22.63 9.50 18.24
N TRP A 535 -23.33 10.48 17.66
CA TRP A 535 -23.99 11.54 18.44
C TRP A 535 -25.36 11.96 17.93
N ASP A 536 -25.66 11.78 16.65
CA ASP A 536 -26.94 12.15 16.05
C ASP A 536 -27.92 10.98 16.07
N GLU A 537 -28.98 11.12 16.87
CA GLU A 537 -30.05 10.12 16.96
C GLU A 537 -30.87 10.01 15.67
N ASN A 538 -30.89 11.03 14.80
CA ASN A 538 -31.56 10.93 13.50
C ASN A 538 -30.79 10.02 12.54
N VAL A 539 -29.45 10.03 12.59
CA VAL A 539 -28.63 9.09 11.81
C VAL A 539 -28.85 7.65 12.30
N LYS A 540 -28.95 7.43 13.61
CA LYS A 540 -29.31 6.10 14.16
C LYS A 540 -30.71 5.65 13.75
N LYS A 541 -31.69 6.56 13.71
CA LYS A 541 -33.04 6.27 13.21
C LYS A 541 -33.02 5.93 11.72
N ASN A 542 -32.25 6.66 10.92
CA ASN A 542 -32.06 6.37 9.49
C ASN A 542 -31.48 4.97 9.28
N TRP A 543 -30.41 4.63 10.01
CA TRP A 543 -29.83 3.28 10.01
C TRP A 543 -30.88 2.22 10.38
N LEU A 544 -31.65 2.45 11.46
CA LEU A 544 -32.63 1.50 11.96
C LEU A 544 -33.77 1.28 10.95
N LEU A 545 -34.25 2.36 10.32
CA LEU A 545 -35.34 2.34 9.37
C LEU A 545 -34.98 1.48 8.15
N GLY A 546 -33.86 1.77 7.50
CA GLY A 546 -33.44 1.03 6.31
C GLY A 546 -33.06 -0.41 6.62
N THR A 547 -32.28 -0.64 7.68
CA THR A 547 -31.86 -2.00 8.07
C THR A 547 -33.05 -2.88 8.41
N ARG A 548 -34.02 -2.37 9.17
CA ARG A 548 -35.24 -3.12 9.54
C ARG A 548 -36.05 -3.50 8.31
N LYS A 549 -36.17 -2.60 7.32
CA LYS A 549 -36.94 -2.85 6.11
C LYS A 549 -36.36 -4.00 5.28
N ILE A 550 -35.03 -4.12 5.22
CA ILE A 550 -34.38 -5.24 4.51
C ILE A 550 -34.49 -6.54 5.32
N LEU A 551 -34.23 -6.48 6.63
CA LEU A 551 -34.08 -7.68 7.45
C LEU A 551 -35.41 -8.27 7.95
N ALA A 552 -36.45 -7.45 8.13
CA ALA A 552 -37.70 -7.86 8.77
C ALA A 552 -38.93 -7.84 7.84
N GLU A 553 -38.81 -7.36 6.61
CA GLU A 553 -39.85 -7.54 5.58
C GLU A 553 -39.76 -8.97 5.03
N THR A 554 -40.91 -9.62 4.82
CA THR A 554 -40.93 -10.98 4.27
C THR A 554 -40.56 -10.92 2.78
N ASN A 555 -39.51 -11.64 2.40
CA ASN A 555 -39.15 -11.81 1.00
C ASN A 555 -40.22 -12.69 0.32
N PRO A 556 -40.94 -12.20 -0.72
CA PRO A 556 -42.03 -12.95 -1.36
C PRO A 556 -41.55 -14.20 -2.12
N TYR A 557 -40.26 -14.30 -2.44
CA TYR A 557 -39.69 -15.43 -3.19
C TYR A 557 -39.11 -16.53 -2.30
N THR A 558 -38.78 -16.23 -1.04
CA THR A 558 -38.33 -17.23 -0.06
C THR A 558 -39.38 -17.52 1.02
N GLY A 559 -40.40 -16.66 1.17
CA GLY A 559 -41.44 -16.79 2.20
C GLY A 559 -40.96 -16.50 3.62
N THR A 560 -39.75 -15.95 3.79
CA THR A 560 -39.12 -15.72 5.09
C THR A 560 -38.60 -14.29 5.20
N LYS A 561 -38.44 -13.79 6.43
CA LYS A 561 -37.68 -12.57 6.69
C LYS A 561 -36.19 -12.91 6.65
N LEU A 562 -35.36 -12.06 6.05
CA LEU A 562 -33.93 -12.34 5.92
C LEU A 562 -33.24 -12.52 7.29
N ALA A 563 -33.68 -11.81 8.34
CA ALA A 563 -33.17 -12.01 9.70
C ALA A 563 -33.40 -13.44 10.23
N GLU A 564 -34.56 -14.03 9.92
CA GLU A 564 -35.00 -15.35 10.36
C GLU A 564 -34.50 -16.47 9.43
N ASP A 565 -34.12 -16.14 8.18
CA ASP A 565 -33.56 -17.06 7.21
C ASP A 565 -32.10 -17.46 7.57
N PRO A 566 -31.79 -18.77 7.70
CA PRO A 566 -30.42 -19.25 7.90
C PRO A 566 -29.43 -18.92 6.78
N GLN A 567 -29.87 -18.48 5.60
CA GLN A 567 -29.00 -17.98 4.53
C GLN A 567 -28.19 -16.75 4.96
N LEU A 568 -28.77 -15.87 5.79
CA LEU A 568 -28.04 -14.75 6.37
C LEU A 568 -27.06 -15.30 7.42
N ALA A 569 -25.77 -15.28 7.08
CA ALA A 569 -24.71 -15.86 7.87
C ALA A 569 -24.05 -14.84 8.81
N LEU A 570 -23.70 -13.66 8.29
CA LEU A 570 -22.89 -12.67 8.99
C LEU A 570 -23.46 -11.27 8.78
N VAL A 571 -23.32 -10.39 9.78
CA VAL A 571 -23.67 -8.97 9.64
C VAL A 571 -22.58 -8.04 10.14
N ILE A 572 -22.40 -6.93 9.43
CA ILE A 572 -21.55 -5.78 9.81
C ILE A 572 -22.46 -4.58 10.05
N GLY A 573 -22.30 -3.91 11.20
CA GLY A 573 -23.14 -2.76 11.57
C GLY A 573 -23.02 -1.58 10.61
N TYR A 574 -21.79 -1.16 10.29
CA TYR A 574 -21.51 -0.13 9.30
C TYR A 574 -20.10 -0.38 8.75
N ASN A 575 -19.98 -0.56 7.43
CA ASN A 575 -18.71 -0.69 6.73
C ASN A 575 -17.74 0.43 7.13
N GLU A 576 -16.51 0.07 7.50
CA GLU A 576 -15.37 0.93 7.85
C GLU A 576 -15.70 2.09 8.79
N LEU A 577 -16.45 1.81 9.85
CA LEU A 577 -16.95 2.85 10.77
C LEU A 577 -15.83 3.57 11.54
N GLU A 578 -14.67 2.94 11.75
CA GLU A 578 -13.49 3.56 12.39
C GLU A 578 -13.08 4.88 11.75
N PHE A 579 -13.30 5.08 10.44
CA PHE A 579 -12.99 6.35 9.78
C PHE A 579 -13.82 7.53 10.32
N GLY A 580 -14.98 7.23 10.93
CA GLY A 580 -15.77 8.22 11.64
C GLY A 580 -15.03 8.88 12.80
N LEU A 581 -14.00 8.25 13.39
CA LEU A 581 -13.22 8.80 14.50
C LEU A 581 -11.73 9.03 14.18
N THR A 582 -11.30 8.90 12.92
CA THR A 582 -9.91 9.12 12.48
C THR A 582 -9.76 10.30 11.51
N HIS A 583 -10.77 11.15 11.34
CA HIS A 583 -10.74 12.30 10.44
C HIS A 583 -10.03 13.52 11.05
N ASN A 584 -9.56 14.43 10.19
CA ASN A 584 -8.87 15.66 10.61
C ASN A 584 -9.80 16.83 10.99
N SER A 585 -11.12 16.67 10.83
CA SER A 585 -12.13 17.66 11.26
C SER A 585 -12.20 17.80 12.79
N GLY A 586 -12.76 18.89 13.31
CA GLY A 586 -13.00 19.06 14.74
C GLY A 586 -14.06 18.10 15.30
N TYR A 587 -14.00 17.80 16.60
CA TYR A 587 -14.93 16.89 17.30
C TYR A 587 -15.97 17.62 18.16
N GLY A 588 -16.40 18.82 17.74
CA GLY A 588 -17.22 19.72 18.55
C GLY A 588 -18.55 19.10 19.00
N GLU A 589 -19.16 18.31 18.14
CA GLU A 589 -20.46 17.65 18.37
C GLU A 589 -20.38 16.56 19.45
N LEU A 590 -19.19 16.01 19.70
CA LEU A 590 -18.95 15.05 20.78
C LEU A 590 -18.65 15.72 22.12
N ARG A 591 -18.55 17.05 22.19
CA ARG A 591 -18.12 17.77 23.40
C ARG A 591 -18.94 17.38 24.63
N ASP A 592 -20.26 17.38 24.54
CA ASP A 592 -21.09 17.10 25.71
C ASP A 592 -20.92 15.66 26.21
N GLN A 593 -20.78 14.70 25.30
CA GLN A 593 -20.50 13.31 25.65
C GLN A 593 -19.10 13.14 26.25
N TRP A 594 -18.12 13.90 25.73
CA TRP A 594 -16.76 13.98 26.24
C TRP A 594 -16.72 14.54 27.67
N ILE A 595 -17.39 15.66 27.93
CA ILE A 595 -17.49 16.25 29.28
C ILE A 595 -18.18 15.29 30.25
N LYS A 596 -19.27 14.62 29.84
CA LYS A 596 -19.92 13.60 30.66
C LYS A 596 -18.98 12.43 30.98
N PHE A 597 -18.17 11.99 30.01
CA PHE A 597 -17.16 10.97 30.21
C PHE A 597 -16.11 11.40 31.23
N LEU A 598 -15.55 12.60 31.10
CA LEU A 598 -14.55 13.14 32.01
C LEU A 598 -15.08 13.31 33.43
N LYS A 599 -16.29 13.87 33.60
CA LYS A 599 -16.95 13.98 34.91
C LYS A 599 -17.06 12.61 35.58
N ARG A 600 -17.47 11.57 34.84
CA ARG A 600 -17.54 10.20 35.39
C ARG A 600 -16.16 9.66 35.75
N LYS A 601 -15.17 9.79 34.86
CA LYS A 601 -13.81 9.26 35.06
C LYS A 601 -13.15 9.86 36.30
N TYR A 602 -13.27 11.17 36.47
CA TYR A 602 -12.65 11.91 37.59
C TYR A 602 -13.56 12.03 38.82
N ARG A 603 -14.72 11.36 38.84
CA ARG A 603 -15.72 11.43 39.93
C ARG A 603 -16.15 12.87 40.24
N ASN A 604 -16.39 13.65 39.19
CA ASN A 604 -16.81 15.05 39.21
C ASN A 604 -15.85 16.00 39.92
N ARG A 605 -14.57 15.63 40.03
CA ARG A 605 -13.49 16.42 40.63
C ARG A 605 -12.58 17.01 39.55
N PHE A 606 -12.79 18.28 39.21
CA PHE A 606 -12.06 18.94 38.13
C PHE A 606 -10.57 19.11 38.48
N GLU A 607 -10.26 19.33 39.76
CA GLU A 607 -8.90 19.48 40.27
C GLU A 607 -8.02 18.26 39.95
N LYS A 608 -8.59 17.05 39.99
CA LYS A 608 -7.87 15.81 39.65
C LYS A 608 -7.60 15.67 38.16
N LEU A 609 -8.50 16.16 37.32
CA LEU A 609 -8.26 16.22 35.88
C LEU A 609 -7.16 17.23 35.59
N ALA A 610 -7.25 18.42 36.18
CA ALA A 610 -6.29 19.49 35.97
C ALA A 610 -4.87 19.10 36.43
N GLU A 611 -4.76 18.39 37.57
CA GLU A 611 -3.50 17.80 38.04
C GLU A 611 -2.93 16.80 37.03
N GLY A 612 -3.76 15.90 36.50
CA GLY A 612 -3.33 14.89 35.55
C GLY A 612 -2.97 15.43 34.16
N TRP A 613 -3.68 16.45 33.68
CA TRP A 613 -3.48 17.05 32.36
C TRP A 613 -2.35 18.08 32.35
N GLY A 614 -2.13 18.79 33.45
CA GLY A 614 -1.19 19.91 33.51
C GLY A 614 -1.76 21.21 32.92
N LYS A 615 -1.15 22.34 33.29
CA LYS A 615 -1.70 23.69 33.03
C LYS A 615 -1.93 23.98 31.54
N GLU A 616 -1.00 23.60 30.68
CA GLU A 616 -1.10 23.85 29.23
C GLU A 616 -2.25 23.08 28.59
N ALA A 617 -2.42 21.80 28.94
CA ALA A 617 -3.47 20.96 28.39
C ALA A 617 -4.87 21.33 28.93
N VAL A 618 -4.95 21.95 30.12
CA VAL A 618 -6.21 22.48 30.68
C VAL A 618 -6.60 23.81 30.01
N GLY A 619 -5.64 24.57 29.50
CA GLY A 619 -5.90 25.76 28.69
C GLY A 619 -6.70 26.86 29.43
N GLY A 620 -6.55 26.95 30.75
CA GLY A 620 -7.23 27.97 31.56
C GLY A 620 -8.67 27.65 31.99
N ALA A 621 -9.20 26.46 31.65
CA ALA A 621 -10.49 26.00 32.16
C ALA A 621 -10.51 25.94 33.70
N LYS A 622 -11.60 26.38 34.32
CA LYS A 622 -11.81 26.40 35.77
C LYS A 622 -12.73 25.28 36.24
N ASP A 623 -13.56 24.75 35.34
CA ASP A 623 -14.37 23.57 35.56
C ASP A 623 -14.46 22.67 34.32
N PHE A 624 -15.21 21.57 34.41
CA PHE A 624 -15.44 20.68 33.27
C PHE A 624 -16.25 21.34 32.15
N GLY A 625 -17.12 22.30 32.47
CA GLY A 625 -17.98 23.02 31.53
C GLY A 625 -17.22 24.02 30.67
N ASP A 626 -16.01 24.41 31.06
CA ASP A 626 -15.12 25.28 30.29
C ASP A 626 -14.30 24.51 29.23
N LEU A 627 -14.16 23.19 29.36
CA LEU A 627 -13.27 22.40 28.51
C LEU A 627 -13.79 22.31 27.06
N PRO A 628 -12.92 22.40 26.03
CA PRO A 628 -13.30 22.11 24.66
C PRO A 628 -13.46 20.59 24.44
N ALA A 629 -13.99 20.23 23.26
CA ALA A 629 -13.85 18.86 22.78
C ALA A 629 -12.36 18.47 22.64
N PHE A 630 -12.10 17.16 22.63
CA PHE A 630 -10.79 16.66 22.22
C PHE A 630 -10.56 16.95 20.72
N THR A 631 -9.31 16.95 20.30
CA THR A 631 -8.89 17.22 18.91
C THR A 631 -8.27 15.97 18.27
N HIS A 632 -8.06 16.00 16.94
CA HIS A 632 -7.31 14.94 16.27
C HIS A 632 -5.89 14.78 16.84
N ALA A 633 -5.24 15.90 17.20
CA ALA A 633 -3.95 15.86 17.86
C ALA A 633 -4.02 15.19 19.24
N ASP A 634 -5.09 15.40 20.01
CA ASP A 634 -5.29 14.68 21.29
C ASP A 634 -5.41 13.17 21.08
N ALA A 635 -6.16 12.74 20.06
CA ALA A 635 -6.39 11.32 19.79
C ALA A 635 -5.19 10.61 19.13
N TYR A 636 -4.45 11.28 18.24
CA TYR A 636 -3.42 10.64 17.38
C TYR A 636 -2.03 11.29 17.44
N GLY A 637 -1.89 12.46 18.06
CA GLY A 637 -0.66 13.26 18.02
C GLY A 637 0.02 13.50 19.37
N ARG A 638 -0.62 13.21 20.51
CA ARG A 638 -0.10 13.46 21.87
C ARG A 638 0.24 12.17 22.60
N LEU A 639 1.15 12.24 23.57
CA LEU A 639 1.58 11.11 24.42
C LEU A 639 1.45 11.46 25.91
N ASP A 640 0.31 12.00 26.32
CA ASP A 640 0.06 12.48 27.69
C ASP A 640 -1.30 12.02 28.25
N GLN A 641 -1.63 12.44 29.48
CA GLN A 641 -2.89 12.03 30.12
C GLN A 641 -4.13 12.43 29.32
N ARG A 642 -4.13 13.62 28.69
CA ARG A 642 -5.22 14.07 27.84
C ARG A 642 -5.41 13.16 26.63
N ALA A 643 -4.31 12.68 26.03
CA ALA A 643 -4.33 11.71 24.95
C ALA A 643 -4.89 10.34 25.38
N ARG A 644 -4.55 9.88 26.60
CA ARG A 644 -5.13 8.66 27.18
C ARG A 644 -6.63 8.79 27.35
N ASP A 645 -7.09 9.90 27.91
CA ASP A 645 -8.52 10.14 28.12
C ASP A 645 -9.27 10.20 26.78
N ALA A 646 -8.73 10.89 25.78
CA ALA A 646 -9.31 10.94 24.44
C ALA A 646 -9.45 9.55 23.82
N ASN A 647 -8.41 8.70 23.91
CA ASN A 647 -8.45 7.34 23.36
C ASN A 647 -9.37 6.40 24.15
N GLU A 648 -9.46 6.53 25.48
CA GLU A 648 -10.47 5.82 26.27
C GLU A 648 -11.89 6.25 25.88
N PHE A 649 -12.10 7.53 25.58
CA PHE A 649 -13.39 8.02 25.11
C PHE A 649 -13.75 7.51 23.71
N CYS A 650 -12.83 7.55 22.74
CA CYS A 650 -13.03 6.97 21.41
C CYS A 650 -13.34 5.47 21.51
N MET A 651 -12.58 4.71 22.30
CA MET A 651 -12.83 3.28 22.52
C MET A 651 -14.18 3.02 23.19
N LYS A 652 -14.61 3.89 24.11
CA LYS A 652 -15.97 3.82 24.69
C LYS A 652 -17.03 3.99 23.60
N LEU A 653 -16.91 4.99 22.73
CA LEU A 653 -17.85 5.22 21.63
C LEU A 653 -17.92 4.01 20.69
N GLU A 654 -16.75 3.47 20.31
CA GLU A 654 -16.64 2.28 19.46
C GLU A 654 -17.30 1.03 20.11
N ARG A 655 -17.06 0.80 21.42
CA ARG A 655 -17.68 -0.32 22.15
C ARG A 655 -19.19 -0.14 22.31
N ASP A 656 -19.66 1.08 22.55
CA ASP A 656 -21.08 1.34 22.76
C ASP A 656 -21.88 1.23 21.46
N ILE A 657 -21.33 1.68 20.32
CA ILE A 657 -22.03 1.53 19.04
C ILE A 657 -22.10 0.05 18.61
N LEU A 658 -21.06 -0.75 18.84
CA LEU A 658 -21.10 -2.21 18.59
C LEU A 658 -22.19 -2.89 19.44
N LYS A 659 -22.29 -2.55 20.74
CA LYS A 659 -23.38 -3.06 21.60
C LYS A 659 -24.75 -2.62 21.10
N TRP A 660 -24.86 -1.39 20.60
CA TRP A 660 -26.10 -0.88 20.02
C TRP A 660 -26.49 -1.68 18.78
N PHE A 661 -25.59 -1.88 17.81
CA PHE A 661 -25.84 -2.69 16.62
C PHE A 661 -26.29 -4.11 16.97
N ARG A 662 -25.56 -4.80 17.85
CA ARG A 662 -25.91 -6.16 18.33
C ARG A 662 -27.35 -6.22 18.86
N ARG A 663 -27.74 -5.24 19.68
CA ARG A 663 -29.10 -5.17 20.23
C ARG A 663 -30.14 -4.95 19.14
N GLN A 664 -29.86 -4.08 18.15
CA GLN A 664 -30.80 -3.84 17.06
C GLN A 664 -30.99 -5.07 16.19
N PHE A 665 -29.92 -5.79 15.83
CA PHE A 665 -30.03 -7.03 15.05
C PHE A 665 -30.82 -8.11 15.79
N ARG A 666 -30.57 -8.31 17.09
CA ARG A 666 -31.36 -9.25 17.92
C ARG A 666 -32.84 -8.83 17.99
N ALA A 667 -33.13 -7.54 18.15
CA ALA A 667 -34.50 -7.03 18.12
C ALA A 667 -35.20 -7.16 16.75
N MET A 668 -34.45 -7.43 15.67
CA MET A 668 -34.99 -7.74 14.34
C MET A 668 -35.12 -9.25 14.10
N GLY A 669 -34.70 -10.11 15.04
CA GLY A 669 -34.78 -11.57 14.95
C GLY A 669 -33.51 -12.25 14.40
N PHE A 670 -32.43 -11.51 14.13
CA PHE A 670 -31.17 -12.11 13.67
C PHE A 670 -30.36 -12.63 14.85
N GLU A 671 -30.20 -13.96 14.92
CA GLU A 671 -29.47 -14.65 16.00
C GLU A 671 -28.01 -15.02 15.64
N GLY A 672 -27.56 -14.74 14.41
CA GLY A 672 -26.21 -15.08 13.96
C GLY A 672 -25.11 -14.13 14.47
N PRO A 673 -23.84 -14.37 14.05
CA PRO A 673 -22.70 -13.55 14.40
C PRO A 673 -22.80 -12.09 13.92
N VAL A 674 -22.52 -11.15 14.85
CA VAL A 674 -22.50 -9.71 14.58
C VAL A 674 -21.10 -9.16 14.82
N THR A 675 -20.61 -8.35 13.89
CA THR A 675 -19.40 -7.54 14.08
C THR A 675 -19.61 -6.08 13.71
N ASN A 676 -18.57 -5.30 13.98
CA ASN A 676 -18.35 -3.99 13.41
C ASN A 676 -16.84 -3.71 13.39
N PHE A 677 -16.42 -2.75 12.57
CA PHE A 677 -15.05 -2.31 12.37
C PHE A 677 -14.19 -3.28 11.57
N ASN A 678 -14.04 -3.04 10.27
CA ASN A 678 -13.35 -3.92 9.34
C ASN A 678 -12.09 -3.33 8.72
N MET A 679 -11.57 -2.17 9.14
CA MET A 679 -10.29 -1.61 8.66
C MET A 679 -9.21 -1.47 9.72
N GLY A 680 -9.57 -1.02 10.93
CA GLY A 680 -8.60 -0.58 11.93
C GLY A 680 -7.65 -1.68 12.43
N LYS A 681 -6.34 -1.51 12.27
CA LYS A 681 -5.32 -2.51 12.67
C LYS A 681 -4.55 -2.13 13.94
N SER A 682 -5.00 -1.07 14.63
CA SER A 682 -4.34 -0.61 15.84
C SER A 682 -4.70 -1.47 17.06
N LEU A 683 -3.87 -1.37 18.11
CA LEU A 683 -4.16 -1.99 19.40
C LEU A 683 -5.47 -1.45 20.00
N ARG A 684 -5.83 -0.18 19.79
CA ARG A 684 -7.16 0.35 20.14
C ARG A 684 -8.27 -0.40 19.41
N SER A 685 -8.14 -0.56 18.09
CA SER A 685 -9.14 -1.29 17.29
C SER A 685 -9.30 -2.73 17.76
N ALA A 686 -8.19 -3.43 18.09
CA ALA A 686 -8.26 -4.74 18.72
C ALA A 686 -9.05 -4.71 20.05
N LEU A 687 -8.76 -3.75 20.93
CA LEU A 687 -9.46 -3.60 22.21
C LEU A 687 -10.95 -3.21 22.04
N SER A 688 -11.31 -2.46 21.01
CA SER A 688 -12.69 -2.06 20.70
C SER A 688 -13.53 -3.25 20.22
N ARG A 689 -12.93 -4.16 19.45
CA ARG A 689 -13.58 -5.39 18.94
C ARG A 689 -13.58 -6.56 19.93
N LYS A 690 -13.08 -6.38 21.16
CA LYS A 690 -13.00 -7.45 22.17
C LYS A 690 -14.34 -8.18 22.36
N ASN A 691 -15.48 -7.51 22.17
CA ASN A 691 -16.83 -8.09 22.31
C ASN A 691 -17.58 -8.25 20.98
N ALA A 692 -16.91 -8.18 19.83
CA ALA A 692 -17.50 -8.60 18.56
C ALA A 692 -17.60 -10.13 18.51
N ASP A 693 -18.61 -10.69 17.83
CA ASP A 693 -18.76 -12.15 17.70
C ASP A 693 -17.65 -12.74 16.82
N TYR A 694 -17.29 -12.04 15.73
CA TYR A 694 -16.18 -12.39 14.85
C TYR A 694 -15.36 -11.14 14.51
N VAL A 695 -14.15 -11.34 13.97
CA VAL A 695 -13.30 -10.25 13.48
C VAL A 695 -13.43 -10.16 11.96
N ALA A 696 -13.74 -8.97 11.46
CA ALA A 696 -13.70 -8.62 10.05
C ALA A 696 -12.46 -7.75 9.76
N MET A 697 -11.86 -7.90 8.57
CA MET A 697 -10.70 -7.09 8.18
C MET A 697 -10.56 -6.89 6.67
N ASN A 698 -10.20 -5.66 6.30
CA ASN A 698 -9.94 -5.17 4.96
C ASN A 698 -8.47 -4.78 4.84
N ASN A 699 -7.80 -5.15 3.75
CA ASN A 699 -6.45 -4.66 3.46
C ASN A 699 -6.05 -4.78 1.99
N TYR A 700 -5.15 -3.92 1.52
CA TYR A 700 -4.71 -3.91 0.12
C TYR A 700 -3.20 -3.82 -0.02
N HIS A 701 -2.67 -4.53 -1.01
CA HIS A 701 -1.31 -4.36 -1.49
C HIS A 701 -1.28 -3.30 -2.58
N ALA A 702 -0.36 -2.35 -2.43
CA ALA A 702 -0.14 -1.25 -3.38
C ALA A 702 -1.40 -0.42 -3.66
N HIS A 703 -1.95 0.28 -2.66
CA HIS A 703 -3.11 1.17 -2.89
C HIS A 703 -2.71 2.43 -3.70
N PRO A 704 -3.52 2.89 -4.67
CA PRO A 704 -3.23 4.08 -5.46
C PRO A 704 -3.35 5.38 -4.64
N SER A 705 -2.58 6.41 -4.96
CA SER A 705 -2.66 7.70 -4.27
C SER A 705 -3.90 8.51 -4.62
N ASN A 706 -4.38 8.44 -5.87
CA ASN A 706 -5.53 9.22 -6.34
C ASN A 706 -6.33 8.47 -7.43
N PHE A 707 -6.59 7.19 -7.18
CA PHE A 707 -7.39 6.30 -8.04
C PHE A 707 -6.88 6.28 -9.50
N ILE A 708 -7.69 6.69 -10.48
CA ILE A 708 -7.34 6.72 -11.92
C ILE A 708 -7.02 8.13 -12.44
N THR A 709 -6.91 9.12 -11.57
CA THR A 709 -6.60 10.50 -12.00
C THR A 709 -5.15 10.60 -12.45
N LEU A 710 -4.86 11.57 -13.33
CA LEU A 710 -3.50 11.88 -13.75
C LEU A 710 -2.60 12.12 -12.53
N GLY A 711 -1.40 11.54 -12.54
CA GLY A 711 -0.46 11.63 -11.43
C GLY A 711 -0.80 10.72 -10.26
N SER A 712 -1.84 9.88 -10.35
CA SER A 712 -2.07 8.81 -9.38
C SER A 712 -0.89 7.84 -9.39
N ARG A 713 -0.39 7.48 -8.21
CA ARG A 713 0.81 6.67 -8.01
C ARG A 713 0.48 5.40 -7.27
N ILE A 714 1.17 4.32 -7.60
CA ILE A 714 1.07 3.03 -6.94
C ILE A 714 2.47 2.48 -6.66
N SER A 715 2.63 1.73 -5.57
CA SER A 715 3.87 0.96 -5.35
C SER A 715 4.00 -0.12 -6.43
N GLN A 716 5.19 -0.25 -7.01
CA GLN A 716 5.54 -1.34 -7.93
C GLN A 716 6.38 -2.42 -7.24
N GLU A 717 6.34 -2.46 -5.91
CA GLU A 717 7.02 -3.49 -5.11
C GLU A 717 6.25 -4.82 -5.10
N SER A 718 7.03 -5.89 -4.92
CA SER A 718 6.55 -7.26 -4.75
C SER A 718 6.06 -7.45 -3.32
N SER A 719 4.86 -7.99 -3.16
CA SER A 719 4.34 -8.35 -1.84
C SER A 719 5.16 -9.48 -1.21
N VAL A 720 5.65 -10.43 -2.01
CA VAL A 720 6.56 -11.49 -1.55
C VAL A 720 7.89 -10.90 -1.05
N GLY A 721 8.44 -9.92 -1.78
CA GLY A 721 9.63 -9.18 -1.35
C GLY A 721 9.48 -8.48 0.00
N GLU A 722 8.25 -8.05 0.33
CA GLU A 722 7.89 -7.42 1.61
C GLU A 722 7.42 -8.44 2.68
N ALA A 723 7.75 -9.72 2.49
CA ALA A 723 7.32 -10.81 3.37
C ALA A 723 5.79 -10.86 3.53
N ILE A 724 5.05 -10.64 2.43
CA ILE A 724 3.59 -10.58 2.34
C ILE A 724 2.95 -9.73 3.44
N ASN A 725 3.38 -8.47 3.53
CA ASN A 725 2.86 -7.51 4.53
C ASN A 725 1.33 -7.46 4.57
N ILE A 726 0.65 -7.64 3.42
CA ILE A 726 -0.81 -7.76 3.34
C ILE A 726 -1.36 -8.85 4.28
N SER A 727 -0.77 -10.04 4.29
CA SER A 727 -1.19 -11.19 5.10
C SER A 727 -0.76 -11.07 6.55
N ARG A 728 0.43 -10.51 6.79
CA ARG A 728 0.89 -10.14 8.14
C ARG A 728 -0.07 -9.17 8.82
N ALA A 729 -0.56 -8.18 8.08
CA ALA A 729 -1.54 -7.20 8.56
C ALA A 729 -2.90 -7.81 8.88
N PHE A 730 -3.36 -8.83 8.13
CA PHE A 730 -4.55 -9.60 8.48
C PHE A 730 -4.34 -10.40 9.78
N SER A 731 -3.31 -11.25 9.83
CA SER A 731 -3.04 -12.07 11.01
C SER A 731 -2.80 -11.26 12.28
N ALA A 732 -2.23 -10.06 12.17
CA ALA A 732 -2.03 -9.14 13.31
C ALA A 732 -3.34 -8.70 14.00
N ALA A 733 -4.48 -8.80 13.32
CA ALA A 733 -5.79 -8.48 13.88
C ALA A 733 -6.58 -9.72 14.32
N LYS A 734 -6.12 -10.95 14.03
CA LYS A 734 -6.84 -12.18 14.39
C LYS A 734 -6.85 -12.36 15.90
N MET A 735 -8.04 -12.53 16.47
CA MET A 735 -8.18 -12.79 17.91
C MET A 735 -8.23 -14.29 18.18
N ARG A 736 -7.53 -14.72 19.23
CA ARG A 736 -7.54 -16.13 19.65
C ARG A 736 -8.96 -16.59 19.98
N GLY A 737 -9.35 -17.74 19.44
CA GLY A 737 -10.65 -18.37 19.71
C GLY A 737 -11.85 -17.60 19.17
N LYS A 738 -11.65 -16.74 18.16
CA LYS A 738 -12.73 -16.06 17.45
C LYS A 738 -12.70 -16.34 15.95
N PRO A 739 -13.87 -16.40 15.31
CA PRO A 739 -13.89 -16.50 13.86
C PRO A 739 -13.29 -15.24 13.22
N TYR A 740 -12.69 -15.44 12.04
CA TYR A 740 -11.98 -14.40 11.32
C TYR A 740 -12.37 -14.39 9.84
N VAL A 741 -12.81 -13.24 9.35
CA VAL A 741 -13.22 -13.03 7.97
C VAL A 741 -12.44 -11.86 7.38
N ILE A 742 -11.72 -12.09 6.29
CA ILE A 742 -11.19 -11.01 5.46
C ILE A 742 -12.35 -10.52 4.60
N THR A 743 -12.90 -9.37 4.96
CA THR A 743 -14.07 -8.81 4.29
C THR A 743 -13.72 -8.09 2.99
N GLU A 744 -12.44 -7.69 2.80
CA GLU A 744 -11.87 -7.16 1.55
C GLU A 744 -10.35 -7.42 1.47
N HIS A 745 -9.88 -7.98 0.36
CA HIS A 745 -8.47 -7.99 -0.01
C HIS A 745 -8.25 -7.66 -1.48
N GLY A 746 -7.06 -7.16 -1.82
CA GLY A 746 -6.66 -7.06 -3.23
C GLY A 746 -5.22 -6.62 -3.41
N HIS A 747 -4.57 -7.20 -4.42
CA HIS A 747 -3.39 -6.60 -5.05
C HIS A 747 -3.89 -5.64 -6.13
N VAL A 748 -3.74 -4.34 -5.89
CA VAL A 748 -4.50 -3.35 -6.65
C VAL A 748 -3.91 -3.12 -8.03
N PHE A 749 -4.77 -2.99 -9.05
CA PHE A 749 -4.38 -2.58 -10.39
C PHE A 749 -3.78 -1.16 -10.35
N TRP A 750 -2.62 -0.87 -10.93
CA TRP A 750 -1.84 -1.60 -11.94
C TRP A 750 -0.48 -2.11 -11.42
N ASN A 751 -0.40 -2.54 -10.16
CA ASN A 751 0.84 -3.14 -9.61
C ASN A 751 1.27 -4.37 -10.44
N LYS A 752 2.52 -4.44 -10.89
CA LYS A 752 3.00 -5.51 -11.80
C LYS A 752 3.12 -6.90 -11.17
N TYR A 753 2.92 -7.03 -9.86
CA TYR A 753 3.03 -8.25 -9.06
C TYR A 753 1.67 -8.83 -8.64
N ARG A 754 0.56 -8.43 -9.28
CA ARG A 754 -0.79 -8.98 -8.97
C ARG A 754 -0.89 -10.50 -9.06
N TYR A 755 -0.04 -11.14 -9.87
CA TYR A 755 0.05 -12.61 -9.95
C TYR A 755 0.49 -13.28 -8.62
N GLU A 756 0.96 -12.51 -7.63
CA GLU A 756 1.28 -13.01 -6.28
C GLU A 756 0.05 -13.22 -5.40
N GLN A 757 -1.13 -12.64 -5.74
CA GLN A 757 -2.29 -12.57 -4.86
C GLN A 757 -2.76 -13.93 -4.34
N GLY A 758 -2.86 -14.95 -5.21
CA GLY A 758 -3.36 -16.26 -4.83
C GLY A 758 -2.50 -16.90 -3.75
N PHE A 759 -1.17 -16.77 -3.85
CA PHE A 759 -0.24 -17.35 -2.87
C PHE A 759 -0.14 -16.46 -1.62
N ALA A 760 -0.03 -15.15 -1.80
CA ALA A 760 0.09 -14.20 -0.70
C ALA A 760 -1.14 -14.24 0.21
N THR A 761 -2.35 -14.15 -0.33
CA THR A 761 -3.60 -14.11 0.45
C THR A 761 -4.26 -15.48 0.54
N GLY A 762 -4.46 -16.19 -0.58
CA GLY A 762 -5.21 -17.45 -0.61
C GLY A 762 -4.52 -18.56 0.19
N ALA A 763 -3.27 -18.90 -0.15
CA ALA A 763 -2.52 -19.95 0.54
C ALA A 763 -2.30 -19.63 2.03
N HIS A 764 -1.93 -18.40 2.37
CA HIS A 764 -1.73 -18.03 3.77
C HIS A 764 -3.04 -17.97 4.56
N SER A 765 -4.16 -17.56 3.97
CA SER A 765 -5.46 -17.63 4.67
C SER A 765 -5.86 -19.06 5.00
N ALA A 766 -5.51 -20.01 4.13
CA ALA A 766 -5.67 -21.44 4.40
C ALA A 766 -4.79 -21.90 5.57
N LEU A 767 -3.50 -21.55 5.55
CA LEU A 767 -2.55 -21.82 6.65
C LEU A 767 -3.05 -21.25 7.99
N GLN A 768 -3.57 -20.01 7.97
CA GLN A 768 -4.06 -19.29 9.15
C GLN A 768 -5.39 -19.83 9.69
N GLY A 769 -6.12 -20.65 8.91
CA GLY A 769 -7.45 -21.13 9.26
C GLY A 769 -8.47 -20.00 9.36
N PHE A 770 -8.43 -19.01 8.45
CA PHE A 770 -9.49 -18.01 8.36
C PHE A 770 -10.81 -18.67 7.93
N ASP A 771 -11.94 -18.09 8.36
CA ASP A 771 -13.27 -18.64 8.11
C ASP A 771 -13.92 -18.05 6.86
N GLY A 772 -13.50 -16.85 6.43
CA GLY A 772 -13.97 -16.23 5.19
C GLY A 772 -12.91 -15.33 4.54
N ILE A 773 -12.86 -15.27 3.21
CA ILE A 773 -12.04 -14.30 2.45
C ILE A 773 -12.81 -13.72 1.26
N THR A 774 -12.62 -12.42 1.02
CA THR A 774 -13.33 -11.66 -0.02
C THR A 774 -12.38 -10.87 -0.91
N CYS A 775 -12.31 -11.18 -2.20
CA CYS A 775 -11.54 -10.37 -3.15
C CYS A 775 -12.32 -9.11 -3.55
N PHE A 776 -11.76 -7.95 -3.23
CA PHE A 776 -12.38 -6.65 -3.48
C PHE A 776 -11.79 -6.00 -4.76
N ALA A 777 -12.59 -5.68 -5.78
CA ALA A 777 -14.03 -5.94 -5.90
C ALA A 777 -14.39 -6.50 -7.27
N ASN A 778 -15.52 -7.20 -7.31
CA ASN A 778 -16.20 -7.71 -8.50
C ASN A 778 -15.32 -8.60 -9.38
N PRO A 779 -14.71 -9.69 -8.87
CA PRO A 779 -13.91 -10.60 -9.70
C PRO A 779 -14.74 -11.35 -10.76
N VAL A 780 -16.07 -11.34 -10.66
CA VAL A 780 -16.99 -11.95 -11.63
C VAL A 780 -17.88 -10.86 -12.25
N THR A 781 -18.08 -10.88 -13.56
CA THR A 781 -19.01 -9.97 -14.26
C THR A 781 -20.00 -10.75 -15.10
N MET A 782 -21.22 -10.23 -15.31
CA MET A 782 -22.18 -10.76 -16.28
C MET A 782 -21.86 -10.35 -17.73
N LYS A 783 -20.95 -9.39 -17.92
CA LYS A 783 -20.62 -8.84 -19.24
C LYS A 783 -19.53 -9.67 -19.90
N ASP A 784 -19.84 -10.29 -21.03
CA ASP A 784 -18.84 -11.03 -21.82
C ASP A 784 -17.74 -10.13 -22.39
N THR A 785 -18.06 -8.85 -22.63
CA THR A 785 -17.14 -7.77 -23.01
C THR A 785 -16.95 -6.84 -21.81
N PRO A 786 -15.91 -7.06 -20.99
CA PRO A 786 -15.62 -6.20 -19.85
C PRO A 786 -15.18 -4.78 -20.25
N PRO A 787 -15.43 -3.76 -19.39
CA PRO A 787 -14.84 -2.44 -19.54
C PRO A 787 -13.31 -2.46 -19.25
N ALA A 788 -12.66 -1.30 -19.32
CA ALA A 788 -11.28 -1.15 -18.86
C ALA A 788 -11.13 -1.56 -17.38
N VAL A 789 -9.98 -2.14 -17.03
CA VAL A 789 -9.62 -2.40 -15.63
C VAL A 789 -9.27 -1.07 -14.96
N TYR A 790 -9.68 -0.90 -13.71
CA TYR A 790 -9.26 0.21 -12.86
C TYR A 790 -9.00 -0.33 -11.45
N PRO A 791 -8.29 0.41 -10.57
CA PRO A 791 -8.15 0.02 -9.17
C PRO A 791 -9.52 -0.37 -8.57
N PHE A 792 -9.58 -1.43 -7.77
CA PHE A 792 -10.84 -1.89 -7.14
C PHE A 792 -11.95 -2.32 -8.13
N ASN A 793 -11.60 -2.76 -9.34
CA ASN A 793 -12.49 -3.47 -10.25
C ASN A 793 -11.76 -4.62 -10.95
N ASN A 794 -12.01 -5.83 -10.50
CA ASN A 794 -11.23 -7.01 -10.88
C ASN A 794 -11.87 -7.82 -12.02
N ALA A 795 -13.14 -7.59 -12.35
CA ALA A 795 -13.88 -8.35 -13.36
C ALA A 795 -13.16 -8.42 -14.72
N PRO A 796 -12.58 -7.31 -15.24
CA PRO A 796 -11.84 -7.34 -16.48
C PRO A 796 -10.39 -7.86 -16.31
N ASP A 797 -9.87 -8.03 -15.10
CA ASP A 797 -8.46 -8.37 -14.89
C ASP A 797 -8.22 -9.89 -14.97
N ALA A 798 -7.70 -10.34 -16.11
CA ALA A 798 -7.33 -11.75 -16.34
C ALA A 798 -6.30 -12.27 -15.32
N THR A 799 -5.42 -11.40 -14.81
CA THR A 799 -4.44 -11.77 -13.76
C THR A 799 -5.20 -12.13 -12.48
N ILE A 800 -6.06 -11.25 -11.99
CA ILE A 800 -6.82 -11.48 -10.75
C ILE A 800 -7.78 -12.67 -10.91
N ARG A 801 -8.45 -12.83 -12.06
CA ARG A 801 -9.31 -14.00 -12.31
C ARG A 801 -8.57 -15.32 -12.14
N SER A 802 -7.32 -15.41 -12.63
CA SER A 802 -6.50 -16.60 -12.44
C SER A 802 -6.06 -16.80 -10.98
N GLN A 803 -5.80 -15.71 -10.25
CA GLN A 803 -5.46 -15.78 -8.83
C GLN A 803 -6.66 -16.23 -7.98
N GLU A 804 -7.87 -15.78 -8.30
CA GLU A 804 -9.10 -16.21 -7.62
C GLU A 804 -9.42 -17.70 -7.88
N PHE A 805 -9.18 -18.19 -9.10
CA PHE A 805 -9.26 -19.63 -9.39
C PHE A 805 -8.30 -20.42 -8.49
N LEU A 806 -7.04 -20.01 -8.38
CA LEU A 806 -6.06 -20.65 -7.50
C LEU A 806 -6.47 -20.53 -6.02
N THR A 807 -6.97 -19.37 -5.58
CA THR A 807 -7.47 -19.15 -4.22
C THR A 807 -8.59 -20.13 -3.88
N ALA A 808 -9.55 -20.35 -4.78
CA ALA A 808 -10.63 -21.30 -4.55
C ALA A 808 -10.12 -22.73 -4.31
N LEU A 809 -9.07 -23.16 -5.02
CA LEU A 809 -8.46 -24.48 -4.82
C LEU A 809 -7.64 -24.56 -3.52
N MET A 810 -6.77 -23.57 -3.26
CA MET A 810 -5.92 -23.57 -2.07
C MET A 810 -6.73 -23.43 -0.77
N TYR A 811 -7.66 -22.48 -0.75
CA TYR A 811 -8.38 -22.09 0.47
C TYR A 811 -9.71 -22.83 0.65
N LEU A 812 -10.60 -22.78 -0.35
CA LEU A 812 -11.96 -23.31 -0.22
C LEU A 812 -11.98 -24.84 -0.35
N ARG A 813 -11.35 -25.40 -1.41
CA ARG A 813 -11.17 -26.86 -1.53
C ARG A 813 -10.25 -27.41 -0.43
N GLY A 814 -9.33 -26.57 0.06
CA GLY A 814 -8.42 -26.91 1.16
C GLY A 814 -7.20 -27.69 0.71
N ASP A 815 -6.64 -27.36 -0.46
CA ASP A 815 -5.40 -27.98 -0.94
C ASP A 815 -4.20 -27.60 -0.09
N VAL A 816 -4.21 -26.41 0.52
CA VAL A 816 -3.22 -25.97 1.50
C VAL A 816 -3.77 -26.27 2.90
N ALA A 817 -2.98 -26.95 3.72
CA ALA A 817 -3.36 -27.35 5.05
C ALA A 817 -3.32 -26.17 6.05
N GLU A 818 -4.30 -26.15 6.95
CA GLU A 818 -4.26 -25.28 8.13
C GLU A 818 -3.11 -25.73 9.05
N SER A 819 -2.37 -24.77 9.61
CA SER A 819 -1.33 -25.11 10.60
C SER A 819 -1.99 -25.69 11.86
N LYS A 820 -1.43 -26.80 12.35
CA LYS A 820 -1.82 -27.38 13.65
C LYS A 820 -1.27 -26.59 14.84
N SER A 821 -0.31 -25.69 14.58
CA SER A 821 0.43 -24.93 15.56
C SER A 821 -0.03 -23.47 15.55
N GLU A 822 -0.01 -22.80 16.70
CA GLU A 822 -0.41 -21.39 16.79
C GLU A 822 0.54 -20.56 17.67
N ALA A 823 1.02 -19.45 17.13
CA ALA A 823 1.74 -18.41 17.84
C ALA A 823 0.75 -17.34 18.34
N VAL A 824 0.65 -17.18 19.65
CA VAL A 824 -0.30 -16.25 20.28
C VAL A 824 0.43 -15.08 20.91
N VAL A 825 0.10 -13.84 20.54
CA VAL A 825 0.66 -12.63 21.16
C VAL A 825 -0.27 -12.10 22.25
N ARG A 826 0.23 -12.00 23.48
CA ARG A 826 -0.52 -11.44 24.62
C ARG A 826 -0.56 -9.91 24.56
N VAL A 827 -1.76 -9.35 24.52
CA VAL A 827 -1.99 -7.89 24.54
C VAL A 827 -2.77 -7.52 25.80
N ASN A 828 -2.11 -6.80 26.71
CA ASN A 828 -2.71 -6.29 27.93
C ASN A 828 -3.16 -4.82 27.75
N GLU A 829 -4.46 -4.57 27.93
CA GLU A 829 -5.08 -3.24 27.81
C GLU A 829 -4.40 -2.19 28.71
N LYS A 830 -4.06 -2.53 29.96
CA LYS A 830 -3.39 -1.60 30.88
C LYS A 830 -2.03 -1.19 30.35
N ASP A 831 -1.29 -2.13 29.77
CA ASP A 831 0.04 -1.86 29.22
C ASP A 831 -0.05 -0.99 27.97
N VAL A 832 -1.06 -1.22 27.10
CA VAL A 832 -1.31 -0.36 25.93
C VAL A 832 -1.51 1.11 26.33
N TYR A 833 -2.29 1.37 27.39
CA TYR A 833 -2.48 2.72 27.90
C TYR A 833 -1.25 3.27 28.62
N LYS A 834 -0.53 2.44 29.38
CA LYS A 834 0.70 2.83 30.07
C LYS A 834 1.79 3.25 29.08
N THR A 835 1.88 2.59 27.93
CA THR A 835 2.88 2.86 26.88
C THR A 835 2.38 3.75 25.76
N TYR A 836 1.17 4.31 25.85
CA TYR A 836 0.55 5.14 24.80
C TYR A 836 0.50 4.48 23.41
N SER A 837 0.44 3.14 23.37
CA SER A 837 0.59 2.39 22.12
C SER A 837 -0.74 2.13 21.41
N TYR A 838 -1.83 2.78 21.81
CA TYR A 838 -3.19 2.53 21.32
C TYR A 838 -3.35 2.73 19.81
N ASN A 839 -2.59 3.64 19.18
CA ASN A 839 -2.65 3.88 17.74
C ASN A 839 -1.63 3.08 16.92
N TYR A 840 -0.82 2.24 17.57
CA TYR A 840 0.16 1.39 16.88
C TYR A 840 -0.46 0.05 16.51
N GLY A 841 0.05 -0.56 15.44
CA GLY A 841 -0.23 -1.95 15.10
C GLY A 841 0.65 -2.92 15.91
N LEU A 842 0.42 -4.22 15.70
CA LEU A 842 1.34 -5.25 16.18
C LEU A 842 2.74 -5.02 15.60
N ASP A 843 3.76 -5.39 16.37
CA ASP A 843 5.14 -5.34 15.92
C ASP A 843 5.38 -6.12 14.61
N ALA A 844 6.20 -5.55 13.73
CA ALA A 844 6.48 -6.08 12.40
C ALA A 844 7.23 -7.43 12.44
N ARG A 845 8.16 -7.66 13.38
CA ARG A 845 8.82 -8.97 13.51
C ARG A 845 7.91 -9.99 14.17
N GLN A 846 7.11 -9.58 15.17
CA GLN A 846 6.09 -10.46 15.74
C GLN A 846 5.07 -10.89 14.68
N SER A 847 4.66 -10.00 13.77
CA SER A 847 3.69 -10.36 12.72
C SER A 847 4.21 -11.42 11.73
N ARG A 848 5.54 -11.61 11.60
CA ARG A 848 6.13 -12.65 10.74
C ARG A 848 5.96 -14.06 11.28
N LEU A 849 5.51 -14.24 12.52
CA LEU A 849 5.13 -15.56 13.05
C LEU A 849 3.98 -16.19 12.23
N CYS A 850 3.15 -15.37 11.57
CA CYS A 850 2.08 -15.85 10.69
C CYS A 850 2.58 -16.52 9.40
N LEU A 851 3.86 -16.32 9.03
CA LEU A 851 4.47 -16.98 7.87
C LEU A 851 4.78 -18.46 8.16
N LEU A 852 4.84 -18.82 9.44
CA LEU A 852 5.28 -20.13 9.92
C LEU A 852 4.10 -20.94 10.47
N THR A 853 3.24 -20.32 11.26
CA THR A 853 2.14 -21.00 11.97
C THR A 853 0.88 -20.14 11.92
N LYS A 854 -0.25 -20.60 12.48
CA LYS A 854 -1.33 -19.66 12.79
C LYS A 854 -0.81 -18.57 13.72
N MET A 855 -1.27 -17.34 13.54
CA MET A 855 -0.98 -16.26 14.48
C MET A 855 -2.28 -15.63 14.97
N SER A 856 -2.34 -15.31 16.26
CA SER A 856 -3.44 -14.55 16.84
C SER A 856 -2.98 -13.68 18.01
N ILE A 857 -3.86 -12.76 18.44
CA ILE A 857 -3.70 -11.95 19.63
C ILE A 857 -4.68 -12.40 20.73
N ALA A 858 -4.20 -12.41 21.97
CA ALA A 858 -5.02 -12.68 23.15
C ALA A 858 -5.18 -11.40 23.98
N LEU A 859 -6.44 -10.98 24.16
CA LEU A 859 -6.81 -9.77 24.95
C LEU A 859 -7.20 -10.10 26.41
N SER A 860 -7.01 -11.35 26.81
CA SER A 860 -7.32 -11.89 28.14
C SER A 860 -6.25 -12.90 28.53
N LYS A 861 -6.12 -13.16 29.84
CA LYS A 861 -5.24 -14.22 30.34
C LYS A 861 -5.68 -15.57 29.78
N PHE A 862 -4.71 -16.39 29.42
CA PHE A 862 -4.89 -17.76 28.96
C PHE A 862 -3.60 -18.55 29.19
N GLU A 863 -3.74 -19.86 29.32
CA GLU A 863 -2.62 -20.79 29.31
C GLU A 863 -2.50 -21.40 27.90
N PRO A 864 -1.30 -21.39 27.28
CA PRO A 864 -1.10 -22.00 25.96
C PRO A 864 -1.36 -23.51 26.00
N ALA A 865 -2.08 -24.02 25.01
CA ALA A 865 -2.20 -25.46 24.77
C ALA A 865 -0.86 -26.06 24.27
N GLU A 866 -0.78 -27.39 24.18
CA GLU A 866 0.43 -28.11 23.73
C GLU A 866 0.94 -27.63 22.35
N ASN A 867 0.02 -27.37 21.43
CA ASN A 867 0.28 -26.88 20.09
C ASN A 867 0.33 -25.34 19.99
N GLU A 868 0.33 -24.64 21.12
CA GLU A 868 0.42 -23.19 21.18
C GLU A 868 1.74 -22.73 21.80
N ILE A 869 2.29 -21.65 21.26
CA ILE A 869 3.37 -20.90 21.89
C ILE A 869 2.93 -19.46 22.06
N ALA A 870 3.17 -18.91 23.25
CA ALA A 870 2.72 -17.57 23.57
C ALA A 870 3.88 -16.63 23.82
N PHE A 871 3.79 -15.46 23.19
CA PHE A 871 4.74 -14.38 23.32
C PHE A 871 4.06 -13.17 23.95
N ASP A 872 4.77 -12.45 24.80
CA ASP A 872 4.29 -11.15 25.23
C ASP A 872 4.45 -10.14 24.10
N ARG A 873 3.51 -9.19 24.01
CA ARG A 873 3.65 -8.06 23.09
C ARG A 873 4.91 -7.27 23.45
N LEU A 874 5.76 -7.02 22.46
CA LEU A 874 6.90 -6.11 22.58
C LEU A 874 6.65 -4.90 21.67
N GLY A 875 6.68 -3.68 22.24
CA GLY A 875 6.51 -2.45 21.45
C GLY A 875 5.22 -2.40 20.60
N GLY A 876 5.27 -1.68 19.48
CA GLY A 876 4.21 -1.59 18.48
C GLY A 876 4.74 -0.93 17.21
N SER A 877 4.24 -1.33 16.04
CA SER A 877 4.69 -0.75 14.76
C SER A 877 3.81 0.41 14.31
N SER A 878 4.43 1.41 13.69
CA SER A 878 3.70 2.55 13.12
C SER A 878 2.70 2.05 12.07
N LEU A 879 1.50 2.64 12.05
CA LEU A 879 0.53 2.39 11.00
C LEU A 879 0.69 3.44 9.92
N ILE A 880 0.76 3.02 8.66
CA ILE A 880 0.58 3.91 7.52
C ILE A 880 -0.94 4.06 7.35
N LEU A 881 -1.46 5.20 7.79
CA LEU A 881 -2.86 5.57 7.63
C LEU A 881 -2.97 6.55 6.46
N HIS A 882 -3.69 6.15 5.41
CA HIS A 882 -4.19 7.02 4.36
C HIS A 882 -5.71 7.19 4.52
N THR A 883 -6.27 8.19 3.84
CA THR A 883 -7.70 8.55 3.90
C THR A 883 -8.67 7.41 3.59
N ALA A 884 -8.19 6.32 2.98
CA ALA A 884 -9.00 5.15 2.60
C ALA A 884 -8.37 3.79 2.95
N TYR A 885 -7.19 3.71 3.58
CA TYR A 885 -6.59 2.43 3.97
C TYR A 885 -5.56 2.54 5.11
N GLY A 886 -5.34 1.42 5.82
CA GLY A 886 -4.36 1.32 6.90
C GLY A 886 -3.47 0.08 6.76
N ASN A 887 -2.16 0.26 6.69
CA ASN A 887 -1.15 -0.81 6.63
C ASN A 887 -0.18 -0.74 7.82
N ILE A 888 0.48 -1.86 8.17
CA ILE A 888 1.56 -1.87 9.17
C ILE A 888 2.85 -1.46 8.45
N ALA A 889 3.54 -0.45 8.96
CA ALA A 889 4.89 -0.11 8.51
C ALA A 889 5.89 -1.09 9.13
N ASP A 890 6.79 -1.63 8.33
CA ASP A 890 7.96 -2.33 8.86
C ASP A 890 8.81 -1.33 9.65
N THR A 891 8.77 -1.43 10.98
CA THR A 891 9.71 -0.72 11.85
C THR A 891 11.04 -1.45 11.82
N GLN A 892 12.15 -0.72 11.67
CA GLN A 892 13.47 -1.36 11.47
C GLN A 892 14.03 -2.03 12.73
N HIS A 893 13.48 -1.75 13.92
CA HIS A 893 13.79 -2.50 15.14
C HIS A 893 12.55 -2.95 15.88
N SER A 894 12.70 -4.17 16.36
CA SER A 894 11.80 -4.90 17.23
C SER A 894 12.68 -5.65 18.20
N ASP A 895 12.39 -5.53 19.49
CA ASP A 895 13.00 -6.33 20.56
C ASP A 895 12.63 -7.82 20.45
N PHE A 896 11.72 -8.16 19.53
CA PHE A 896 11.35 -9.54 19.29
C PHE A 896 12.45 -10.25 18.50
N ASP A 897 13.15 -11.14 19.20
CA ASP A 897 14.08 -12.09 18.60
C ASP A 897 13.31 -13.22 17.90
N LEU A 898 12.94 -12.96 16.64
CA LEU A 898 12.27 -13.93 15.78
C LEU A 898 13.12 -15.19 15.56
N LYS A 899 14.45 -15.09 15.56
CA LYS A 899 15.35 -16.25 15.38
C LYS A 899 15.26 -17.20 16.57
N SER A 900 15.28 -16.66 17.78
CA SER A 900 15.06 -17.45 19.00
C SER A 900 13.65 -18.01 19.07
N ALA A 901 12.62 -17.27 18.64
CA ALA A 901 11.26 -17.78 18.56
C ALA A 901 11.14 -18.98 17.59
N VAL A 902 11.77 -18.90 16.42
CA VAL A 902 11.83 -20.01 15.45
C VAL A 902 12.57 -21.22 16.03
N ALA A 903 13.68 -21.02 16.73
CA ALA A 903 14.41 -22.10 17.39
C ALA A 903 13.53 -22.82 18.42
N GLN A 904 12.80 -22.07 19.26
CA GLN A 904 11.86 -22.64 20.23
C GLN A 904 10.71 -23.40 19.55
N MET A 905 10.16 -22.88 18.45
CA MET A 905 9.13 -23.60 17.68
C MET A 905 9.66 -24.93 17.14
N ARG A 906 10.92 -24.98 16.68
CA ARG A 906 11.56 -26.22 16.20
C ARG A 906 11.80 -27.21 17.35
N GLU A 907 12.28 -26.75 18.50
CA GLU A 907 12.49 -27.58 19.70
C GLU A 907 11.18 -28.22 20.21
N ARG A 908 10.07 -27.49 20.11
CA ARG A 908 8.72 -27.97 20.46
C ARG A 908 8.08 -28.85 19.39
N GLY A 909 8.74 -29.10 18.27
CA GLY A 909 8.18 -29.88 17.15
C GLY A 909 7.06 -29.16 16.39
N MET A 910 6.90 -27.84 16.56
CA MET A 910 5.92 -27.05 15.81
C MET A 910 6.36 -26.81 14.36
N LEU A 911 7.68 -26.86 14.11
CA LEU A 911 8.30 -26.87 12.78
C LEU A 911 9.03 -28.20 12.60
N SER A 912 8.95 -28.78 11.41
CA SER A 912 9.65 -30.02 11.10
C SER A 912 11.18 -29.84 11.13
N LYS A 913 11.92 -30.94 11.26
CA LYS A 913 13.39 -30.90 11.20
C LYS A 913 13.93 -30.49 9.82
N SER A 914 13.16 -30.75 8.77
CA SER A 914 13.47 -30.39 7.39
C SER A 914 13.05 -28.96 7.03
N ASN A 915 12.30 -28.27 7.89
CA ASN A 915 11.84 -26.91 7.65
C ASN A 915 13.02 -25.94 7.44
N ARG A 916 12.99 -25.25 6.31
CA ARG A 916 14.05 -24.45 5.69
C ARG A 916 14.09 -23.01 6.19
N THR A 917 13.26 -22.63 7.16
CA THR A 917 13.21 -21.26 7.69
C THR A 917 14.59 -20.79 8.15
N ASP A 918 15.03 -19.66 7.58
CA ASP A 918 16.25 -18.93 7.92
C ASP A 918 15.93 -17.43 7.97
N VAL A 919 15.75 -16.94 9.19
CA VAL A 919 15.33 -15.56 9.47
C VAL A 919 16.34 -14.53 8.94
N ASP A 920 17.63 -14.82 9.02
CA ASP A 920 18.70 -13.89 8.63
C ASP A 920 18.77 -13.72 7.11
N ARG A 921 18.36 -14.77 6.37
CA ARG A 921 18.27 -14.76 4.91
C ARG A 921 16.91 -14.34 4.37
N GLY A 922 15.93 -14.06 5.23
CA GLY A 922 14.56 -13.75 4.82
C GLY A 922 13.82 -14.94 4.20
N ILE A 923 14.15 -16.16 4.64
CA ILE A 923 13.54 -17.40 4.19
C ILE A 923 12.55 -17.89 5.25
N PHE A 924 11.32 -18.16 4.83
CA PHE A 924 10.25 -18.66 5.71
C PHE A 924 9.58 -19.87 5.07
N GLU A 925 9.36 -20.91 5.86
CA GLU A 925 8.60 -22.09 5.44
C GLU A 925 7.53 -22.42 6.48
N SER A 926 6.29 -22.61 6.03
CA SER A 926 5.16 -22.91 6.90
C SER A 926 5.40 -24.20 7.69
N SER A 927 4.74 -24.34 8.84
CA SER A 927 4.78 -25.54 9.69
C SER A 927 4.22 -26.80 9.02
N THR A 928 3.56 -26.63 7.88
CA THR A 928 3.05 -27.72 7.04
C THR A 928 4.08 -28.16 5.99
N ASP A 929 5.18 -27.41 5.84
CA ASP A 929 6.19 -27.54 4.80
C ASP A 929 5.66 -27.36 3.36
N GLU A 930 4.41 -26.88 3.22
CA GLU A 930 3.74 -26.70 1.94
C GLU A 930 3.98 -25.32 1.32
N ILE A 931 4.28 -24.29 2.13
CA ILE A 931 4.48 -22.92 1.66
C ILE A 931 5.91 -22.50 1.98
N TYR A 932 6.70 -22.18 0.95
CA TYR A 932 8.06 -21.67 1.09
C TYR A 932 8.16 -20.27 0.48
N MET A 933 8.89 -19.39 1.15
CA MET A 933 9.10 -18.01 0.75
C MET A 933 10.56 -17.62 0.90
N ASP A 934 11.11 -16.95 -0.11
CA ASP A 934 12.40 -16.29 -0.11
C ASP A 934 12.20 -14.84 -0.52
N THR A 935 12.21 -13.93 0.46
CA THR A 935 11.89 -12.52 0.24
C THR A 935 12.93 -11.83 -0.62
N GLY A 936 14.21 -12.19 -0.47
CA GLY A 936 15.32 -11.64 -1.26
C GLY A 936 15.19 -11.98 -2.75
N ARG A 937 14.74 -13.19 -3.08
CA ARG A 937 14.48 -13.63 -4.46
C ARG A 937 13.08 -13.28 -4.96
N LYS A 938 12.21 -12.72 -4.11
CA LYS A 938 10.77 -12.50 -4.39
C LYS A 938 10.09 -13.80 -4.86
N LEU A 939 10.53 -14.93 -4.31
CA LEU A 939 10.11 -16.27 -4.72
C LEU A 939 9.18 -16.84 -3.64
N MET A 940 8.03 -17.34 -4.07
CA MET A 940 7.13 -18.09 -3.21
C MET A 940 6.66 -19.35 -3.92
N THR A 941 6.72 -20.50 -3.25
CA THR A 941 6.24 -21.78 -3.79
C THR A 941 5.17 -22.37 -2.89
N VAL A 942 4.20 -23.03 -3.51
CA VAL A 942 3.22 -23.89 -2.84
C VAL A 942 3.44 -25.30 -3.38
N ASP A 943 3.73 -26.26 -2.50
CA ASP A 943 4.00 -27.66 -2.85
C ASP A 943 3.09 -28.58 -2.03
N THR A 944 1.88 -28.84 -2.53
CA THR A 944 0.91 -29.74 -1.90
C THR A 944 0.64 -30.96 -2.78
N PRO A 945 0.03 -32.02 -2.24
CA PRO A 945 -0.33 -33.18 -3.05
C PRO A 945 -1.25 -32.86 -4.22
N ARG A 946 -2.07 -31.80 -4.15
CA ARG A 946 -3.11 -31.47 -5.15
C ARG A 946 -2.79 -30.23 -5.97
N LEU A 947 -1.88 -29.38 -5.50
CA LEU A 947 -1.53 -28.12 -6.15
C LEU A 947 -0.05 -27.82 -5.92
N GLN A 948 0.69 -27.58 -7.01
CA GLN A 948 2.12 -27.32 -6.98
C GLN A 948 2.43 -26.14 -7.91
N GLY A 949 3.12 -25.11 -7.42
CA GLY A 949 3.49 -23.97 -8.24
C GLY A 949 4.47 -22.99 -7.60
N SER A 950 4.82 -21.97 -8.37
CA SER A 950 5.71 -20.89 -7.96
C SER A 950 5.21 -19.55 -8.47
N SER A 951 5.28 -18.53 -7.61
CA SER A 951 5.17 -17.12 -7.95
C SER A 951 6.54 -16.48 -7.83
N ALA A 952 7.10 -15.99 -8.94
CA ALA A 952 8.47 -15.48 -8.96
C ALA A 952 8.76 -14.50 -10.11
N PRO A 953 9.83 -13.70 -9.99
CA PRO A 953 10.40 -12.95 -11.11
C PRO A 953 10.89 -13.85 -12.25
N ALA A 954 11.03 -13.26 -13.44
CA ALA A 954 11.61 -13.91 -14.61
C ALA A 954 12.98 -14.56 -14.31
N GLY A 955 13.25 -15.69 -14.95
CA GLY A 955 14.50 -16.45 -14.80
C GLY A 955 14.61 -17.30 -13.54
N VAL A 956 13.66 -17.20 -12.61
CA VAL A 956 13.65 -18.03 -11.39
C VAL A 956 12.90 -19.33 -11.66
N GLY A 957 13.61 -20.46 -11.66
CA GLY A 957 13.01 -21.80 -11.70
C GLY A 957 12.60 -22.31 -10.31
N ALA A 958 11.77 -23.36 -10.30
CA ALA A 958 11.34 -24.03 -9.07
C ALA A 958 11.15 -25.53 -9.32
N LYS A 959 11.72 -26.37 -8.46
CA LYS A 959 11.53 -27.82 -8.48
C LYS A 959 10.70 -28.23 -7.27
N LEU A 960 9.53 -28.80 -7.52
CA LEU A 960 8.54 -29.23 -6.53
C LEU A 960 8.41 -30.75 -6.57
N SER A 961 7.49 -31.30 -5.78
CA SER A 961 7.39 -32.76 -5.58
C SER A 961 7.13 -33.55 -6.87
N ASP A 962 6.17 -33.12 -7.70
CA ASP A 962 5.83 -33.74 -8.99
C ASP A 962 5.99 -32.77 -10.17
N PHE A 963 6.04 -31.46 -9.92
CA PHE A 963 6.08 -30.40 -10.93
C PHE A 963 7.40 -29.61 -10.90
N GLU A 964 7.89 -29.22 -12.07
CA GLU A 964 9.12 -28.44 -12.22
C GLU A 964 8.90 -27.29 -13.21
N ILE A 965 9.26 -26.08 -12.77
CA ILE A 965 9.37 -24.89 -13.62
C ILE A 965 10.84 -24.76 -13.99
N ILE A 966 11.16 -25.18 -15.21
CA ILE A 966 12.52 -25.23 -15.74
C ILE A 966 12.98 -23.81 -16.11
N SER A 967 12.11 -23.01 -16.74
CA SER A 967 12.41 -21.61 -17.08
C SER A 967 11.15 -20.79 -17.30
N ALA A 968 11.19 -19.51 -16.91
CA ALA A 968 10.15 -18.52 -17.19
C ALA A 968 10.77 -17.23 -17.72
N GLN A 969 10.37 -16.79 -18.91
CA GLN A 969 10.90 -15.57 -19.53
C GLN A 969 10.32 -14.28 -18.91
N ARG A 970 9.23 -14.39 -18.15
CA ARG A 970 8.49 -13.29 -17.53
C ARG A 970 8.22 -13.58 -16.07
N ASN A 971 8.00 -12.51 -15.32
CA ASN A 971 7.44 -12.54 -13.99
C ASN A 971 6.08 -13.25 -14.06
N ALA A 972 5.88 -14.29 -13.26
CA ALA A 972 4.66 -15.08 -13.34
C ALA A 972 4.37 -15.87 -12.07
N ASN A 973 3.09 -16.20 -11.91
CA ASN A 973 2.65 -17.35 -11.13
C ASN A 973 2.38 -18.53 -12.08
N ILE A 974 3.14 -19.61 -11.91
CA ILE A 974 3.03 -20.83 -12.71
C ILE A 974 2.66 -21.96 -11.76
N THR A 975 1.45 -22.49 -11.90
CA THR A 975 0.88 -23.46 -10.95
C THR A 975 0.11 -24.55 -11.67
N VAL A 976 0.34 -25.81 -11.30
CA VAL A 976 -0.48 -26.96 -11.70
C VAL A 976 -1.36 -27.41 -10.54
N ALA A 977 -2.61 -27.74 -10.82
CA ALA A 977 -3.57 -28.24 -9.83
C ALA A 977 -4.39 -29.40 -10.40
N ALA A 978 -4.63 -30.43 -9.59
CA ALA A 978 -5.53 -31.52 -9.94
C ALA A 978 -6.96 -31.00 -10.11
N ALA A 979 -7.64 -31.43 -11.19
CA ALA A 979 -9.04 -31.12 -11.47
C ALA A 979 -9.98 -32.31 -11.21
N ASP A 980 -9.44 -33.51 -10.95
CA ASP A 980 -10.21 -34.74 -10.69
C ASP A 980 -10.61 -34.89 -9.22
N GLY A 981 -11.33 -33.89 -8.68
CA GLY A 981 -11.76 -33.88 -7.28
C GLY A 981 -10.61 -33.77 -6.30
N LEU A 982 -10.48 -34.72 -5.37
CA LEU A 982 -9.48 -34.72 -4.28
C LEU A 982 -8.28 -35.63 -4.55
N LYS A 983 -8.07 -36.11 -5.79
CA LYS A 983 -6.89 -36.91 -6.13
C LYS A 983 -5.62 -36.06 -6.14
N PRO A 984 -4.46 -36.60 -5.70
CA PRO A 984 -3.19 -35.90 -5.83
C PRO A 984 -2.77 -35.79 -7.30
N ILE A 985 -1.89 -34.82 -7.61
CA ILE A 985 -1.37 -34.54 -8.96
C ILE A 985 -0.84 -35.81 -9.63
N ARG A 986 -0.10 -36.65 -8.88
CA ARG A 986 0.49 -37.89 -9.39
C ARG A 986 -0.54 -38.93 -9.86
N GLU A 987 -1.75 -38.89 -9.31
CA GLU A 987 -2.85 -39.82 -9.65
C GLU A 987 -3.93 -39.19 -10.53
N ALA A 988 -3.91 -37.86 -10.66
CA ALA A 988 -4.86 -37.12 -11.48
C ALA A 988 -4.61 -37.39 -12.97
N ARG A 989 -5.72 -37.54 -13.70
CA ARG A 989 -5.74 -37.66 -15.17
C ARG A 989 -6.09 -36.33 -15.82
N ARG A 990 -6.68 -35.41 -15.08
CA ARG A 990 -7.00 -34.05 -15.51
C ARG A 990 -6.41 -33.03 -14.54
N LEU A 991 -5.63 -32.09 -15.08
CA LEU A 991 -5.00 -31.02 -14.31
C LEU A 991 -5.23 -29.67 -15.01
N ALA A 992 -5.42 -28.62 -14.23
CA ALA A 992 -5.33 -27.24 -14.68
C ALA A 992 -3.87 -26.78 -14.52
N LEU A 993 -3.31 -26.15 -15.55
CA LEU A 993 -2.06 -25.41 -15.48
C LEU A 993 -2.38 -23.92 -15.69
N VAL A 994 -1.94 -23.08 -14.75
CA VAL A 994 -2.10 -21.63 -14.79
C VAL A 994 -0.72 -21.02 -15.04
N ILE A 995 -0.62 -20.13 -16.03
CA ILE A 995 0.53 -19.26 -16.26
C ILE A 995 0.02 -17.82 -16.26
N SER A 996 0.16 -17.15 -15.13
CA SER A 996 -0.38 -15.82 -14.88
C SER A 996 0.74 -14.78 -14.85
N THR A 997 0.76 -13.90 -15.83
CA THR A 997 1.69 -12.77 -15.97
C THR A 997 0.97 -11.45 -15.66
N ASN A 998 1.60 -10.29 -15.91
CA ASN A 998 0.94 -9.00 -15.76
C ASN A 998 -0.08 -8.74 -16.88
N SER A 999 -1.08 -7.92 -16.58
CA SER A 999 -2.09 -7.41 -17.52
C SER A 999 -2.22 -5.88 -17.40
N LEU A 1000 -2.51 -5.21 -18.51
CA LEU A 1000 -2.74 -3.75 -18.58
C LEU A 1000 -3.85 -3.44 -19.58
N ASN A 1001 -4.51 -2.29 -19.45
CA ASN A 1001 -5.39 -1.82 -20.52
C ASN A 1001 -4.59 -1.46 -21.77
N SER A 1002 -5.22 -1.58 -22.94
CA SER A 1002 -4.63 -1.03 -24.17
C SER A 1002 -4.54 0.49 -24.07
N GLU A 1003 -3.45 1.05 -24.58
CA GLU A 1003 -3.17 2.48 -24.57
C GLU A 1003 -3.11 3.10 -23.17
N MET A 1004 -2.87 2.30 -22.13
CA MET A 1004 -2.56 2.82 -20.80
C MET A 1004 -1.22 3.56 -20.85
N ILE A 1005 -1.18 4.80 -20.35
CA ILE A 1005 -0.01 5.69 -20.44
C ILE A 1005 0.55 5.93 -19.05
N PHE A 1006 1.86 5.83 -18.91
CA PHE A 1006 2.62 6.10 -17.70
C PHE A 1006 3.71 7.12 -17.96
N ASP A 1007 4.16 7.82 -16.91
CA ASP A 1007 5.29 8.74 -17.03
C ASP A 1007 6.62 8.05 -17.30
N ASP A 1008 6.74 6.75 -17.02
CA ASP A 1008 7.86 5.91 -17.42
C ASP A 1008 7.52 4.41 -17.49
N ALA A 1009 8.50 3.60 -17.91
CA ALA A 1009 8.38 2.15 -18.02
C ALA A 1009 8.29 1.41 -16.65
N GLU A 1010 8.55 2.07 -15.53
CA GLU A 1010 8.32 1.46 -14.20
C GLU A 1010 6.84 1.40 -13.86
N MET A 1011 5.99 2.18 -14.55
CA MET A 1011 4.54 2.22 -14.35
C MET A 1011 4.17 2.65 -12.92
N THR A 1012 4.96 3.54 -12.31
CA THR A 1012 4.65 4.02 -10.95
C THR A 1012 3.58 5.10 -10.96
N SER A 1013 3.64 6.05 -11.91
CA SER A 1013 2.68 7.15 -12.03
C SER A 1013 1.84 7.04 -13.29
N LEU A 1014 0.52 7.13 -13.12
CA LEU A 1014 -0.45 7.07 -14.21
C LEU A 1014 -0.52 8.40 -14.96
N ILE A 1015 -0.59 8.32 -16.28
CA ILE A 1015 -1.02 9.41 -17.14
C ILE A 1015 -2.45 9.20 -17.63
N ASP A 1016 -2.72 8.03 -18.20
CA ASP A 1016 -4.03 7.66 -18.73
C ASP A 1016 -4.31 6.18 -18.44
N ILE A 1017 -5.53 5.87 -18.00
CA ILE A 1017 -5.95 4.51 -17.63
C ILE A 1017 -6.13 3.58 -18.84
N GLY A 1018 -6.20 4.12 -20.06
CA GLY A 1018 -6.36 3.37 -21.29
C GLY A 1018 -7.79 2.85 -21.51
N LYS A 1019 -7.92 1.87 -22.41
CA LYS A 1019 -9.20 1.31 -22.89
C LYS A 1019 -9.10 -0.19 -23.17
N PRO A 1020 -10.24 -0.91 -23.35
CA PRO A 1020 -10.24 -2.27 -23.87
C PRO A 1020 -9.68 -2.36 -25.31
N PRO A 1021 -9.20 -3.53 -25.77
CA PRO A 1021 -9.11 -4.79 -25.02
C PRO A 1021 -8.01 -4.77 -23.97
N LEU A 1022 -8.08 -5.68 -23.00
CA LEU A 1022 -6.99 -5.91 -22.06
C LEU A 1022 -5.79 -6.54 -22.80
N LEU A 1023 -4.59 -6.07 -22.49
CA LEU A 1023 -3.33 -6.65 -22.91
C LEU A 1023 -2.78 -7.57 -21.81
N VAL A 1024 -2.37 -8.77 -22.18
CA VAL A 1024 -1.67 -9.71 -21.28
C VAL A 1024 -0.22 -9.82 -21.73
N GLU A 1025 0.70 -9.81 -20.76
CA GLU A 1025 2.12 -9.96 -21.01
C GLU A 1025 2.43 -11.40 -21.42
N THR A 1026 2.97 -11.59 -22.61
CA THR A 1026 3.31 -12.90 -23.18
C THR A 1026 4.78 -13.24 -22.98
N GLY A 1027 5.08 -14.55 -23.02
CA GLY A 1027 6.43 -15.04 -22.85
C GLY A 1027 6.56 -16.54 -23.13
N LYS A 1028 7.80 -17.02 -23.01
CA LYS A 1028 8.16 -18.43 -23.13
C LYS A 1028 8.35 -19.06 -21.75
N PHE A 1029 7.73 -20.22 -21.57
CA PHE A 1029 7.74 -20.97 -20.32
C PHE A 1029 8.07 -22.43 -20.61
N LYS A 1030 8.90 -23.02 -19.76
CA LYS A 1030 9.24 -24.44 -19.84
C LYS A 1030 8.94 -25.11 -18.52
N VAL A 1031 8.08 -26.12 -18.57
CA VAL A 1031 7.60 -26.84 -17.39
C VAL A 1031 7.70 -28.35 -17.61
N ALA A 1032 7.76 -29.09 -16.52
CA ALA A 1032 7.71 -30.53 -16.53
C ALA A 1032 6.83 -31.10 -15.42
N LEU A 1033 6.22 -32.25 -15.69
CA LEU A 1033 5.35 -32.97 -14.77
C LEU A 1033 5.72 -34.45 -14.75
N SER A 1034 5.89 -34.98 -13.53
CA SER A 1034 6.03 -36.42 -13.28
C SER A 1034 4.64 -37.05 -13.18
N THR A 1035 4.35 -38.06 -14.01
CA THR A 1035 3.03 -38.71 -14.02
C THR A 1035 3.12 -40.13 -14.58
N PRO A 1036 2.40 -41.10 -13.97
CA PRO A 1036 2.30 -42.46 -14.53
C PRO A 1036 1.55 -42.48 -15.87
N TYR A 1037 0.78 -41.44 -16.20
CA TYR A 1037 0.00 -41.33 -17.42
C TYR A 1037 0.75 -40.60 -18.56
N TRP A 1038 2.08 -40.46 -18.47
CA TRP A 1038 2.90 -39.66 -19.39
C TRP A 1038 2.68 -39.99 -20.87
N LYS A 1039 2.39 -41.27 -21.21
CA LYS A 1039 2.09 -41.71 -22.59
C LYS A 1039 0.80 -41.10 -23.12
N ALA A 1040 -0.25 -41.12 -22.32
CA ALA A 1040 -1.60 -40.69 -22.69
C ALA A 1040 -1.84 -39.18 -22.52
N MET A 1041 -0.98 -38.49 -21.76
CA MET A 1041 -1.16 -37.09 -21.44
C MET A 1041 -1.07 -36.20 -22.69
N ARG A 1042 -1.95 -35.21 -22.76
CA ARG A 1042 -1.96 -34.13 -23.76
C ARG A 1042 -2.11 -32.79 -23.06
N LEU A 1043 -1.57 -31.73 -23.65
CA LEU A 1043 -1.65 -30.36 -23.14
C LEU A 1043 -2.45 -29.48 -24.11
N TRP A 1044 -3.39 -28.71 -23.58
CA TRP A 1044 -4.23 -27.79 -24.35
C TRP A 1044 -4.12 -26.38 -23.80
N ALA A 1045 -3.89 -25.40 -24.67
CA ALA A 1045 -4.19 -24.01 -24.37
C ALA A 1045 -5.70 -23.83 -24.30
N LEU A 1046 -6.19 -23.09 -23.29
CA LEU A 1046 -7.61 -22.85 -23.09
C LEU A 1046 -7.99 -21.41 -23.39
N ASN A 1047 -9.28 -21.23 -23.69
CA ASN A 1047 -9.95 -19.94 -23.62
C ASN A 1047 -10.27 -19.58 -22.16
N MET A 1048 -10.73 -18.36 -21.91
CA MET A 1048 -11.02 -17.88 -20.55
C MET A 1048 -12.25 -18.55 -19.89
N ASP A 1049 -13.10 -19.26 -20.65
CA ASP A 1049 -14.15 -20.15 -20.13
C ASP A 1049 -13.67 -21.59 -19.88
N GLY A 1050 -12.43 -21.93 -20.24
CA GLY A 1050 -11.88 -23.28 -20.11
C GLY A 1050 -12.10 -24.20 -21.31
N THR A 1051 -12.68 -23.70 -22.41
CA THR A 1051 -12.75 -24.46 -23.67
C THR A 1051 -11.38 -24.62 -24.33
N ARG A 1052 -11.11 -25.78 -24.95
CA ARG A 1052 -9.80 -26.08 -25.57
C ARG A 1052 -9.64 -25.33 -26.89
N LEU A 1053 -8.52 -24.60 -27.04
CA LEU A 1053 -8.19 -23.82 -28.24
C LEU A 1053 -7.18 -24.52 -29.15
N LYS A 1054 -6.06 -24.97 -28.58
CA LYS A 1054 -4.92 -25.49 -29.35
C LYS A 1054 -4.16 -26.53 -28.54
N GLU A 1055 -3.90 -27.69 -29.11
CA GLU A 1055 -3.00 -28.69 -28.52
C GLU A 1055 -1.56 -28.17 -28.58
N ILE A 1056 -0.82 -28.29 -27.47
CA ILE A 1056 0.59 -27.97 -27.38
C ILE A 1056 1.36 -29.29 -27.29
N PRO A 1057 2.37 -29.50 -28.16
CA PRO A 1057 3.13 -30.75 -28.15
C PRO A 1057 3.89 -30.93 -26.83
N LEU A 1058 3.88 -32.16 -26.34
CA LEU A 1058 4.63 -32.57 -25.15
C LEU A 1058 5.85 -33.39 -25.56
N LYS A 1059 7.00 -33.10 -24.96
CA LYS A 1059 8.13 -34.02 -24.97
C LYS A 1059 7.87 -35.08 -23.89
N LYS A 1060 7.86 -36.34 -24.29
CA LYS A 1060 7.50 -37.48 -23.44
C LYS A 1060 8.71 -38.35 -23.18
N SER A 1061 8.91 -38.72 -21.92
CA SER A 1061 9.94 -39.64 -21.45
C SER A 1061 9.35 -40.52 -20.35
N GLU A 1062 10.02 -41.62 -19.99
CA GLU A 1062 9.49 -42.56 -19.00
C GLU A 1062 9.15 -41.85 -17.67
N GLY A 1063 7.85 -41.81 -17.34
CA GLY A 1063 7.32 -41.20 -16.11
C GLY A 1063 7.26 -39.67 -16.11
N LYS A 1064 7.69 -38.97 -17.17
CA LYS A 1064 7.81 -37.50 -17.21
C LYS A 1064 7.37 -36.91 -18.54
N ILE A 1065 6.62 -35.81 -18.48
CA ILE A 1065 6.32 -34.94 -19.64
C ILE A 1065 6.96 -33.58 -19.46
N GLU A 1066 7.38 -32.96 -20.55
CA GLU A 1066 7.88 -31.59 -20.60
C GLU A 1066 7.11 -30.80 -21.66
N ALA A 1067 6.80 -29.53 -21.36
CA ALA A 1067 6.12 -28.61 -22.26
C ALA A 1067 6.94 -27.33 -22.43
N GLU A 1068 7.07 -26.88 -23.67
CA GLU A 1068 7.54 -25.54 -24.01
C GLU A 1068 6.34 -24.73 -24.51
N ILE A 1069 5.96 -23.71 -23.76
CA ILE A 1069 4.75 -22.93 -23.97
C ILE A 1069 5.18 -21.50 -24.34
N ASP A 1070 4.88 -21.08 -25.57
CA ASP A 1070 5.05 -19.71 -26.04
C ASP A 1070 3.68 -19.04 -26.17
N THR A 1071 3.31 -18.25 -25.17
CA THR A 1071 1.98 -17.62 -25.13
C THR A 1071 1.78 -16.54 -26.19
N SER A 1072 2.86 -16.03 -26.80
CA SER A 1072 2.78 -15.08 -27.91
C SER A 1072 2.29 -15.76 -29.20
N SER A 1073 2.54 -17.07 -29.35
CA SER A 1073 2.22 -17.88 -30.53
C SER A 1073 0.81 -18.51 -30.53
N LEU A 1074 0.10 -18.41 -29.42
CA LEU A 1074 -1.25 -18.99 -29.23
C LEU A 1074 -2.34 -18.09 -29.85
N PRO A 1075 -3.55 -18.59 -30.17
CA PRO A 1075 -4.61 -17.75 -30.73
C PRO A 1075 -4.97 -16.53 -29.88
N ILE A 1076 -4.96 -16.70 -28.55
CA ILE A 1076 -5.10 -15.64 -27.54
C ILE A 1076 -3.92 -15.77 -26.55
N PRO A 1077 -3.63 -14.75 -25.72
CA PRO A 1077 -2.67 -14.90 -24.63
C PRO A 1077 -3.25 -15.75 -23.50
N SER A 1078 -3.34 -17.07 -23.71
CA SER A 1078 -3.94 -18.01 -22.76
C SER A 1078 -3.22 -17.98 -21.41
N VAL A 1079 -3.98 -17.75 -20.34
CA VAL A 1079 -3.55 -17.83 -18.94
C VAL A 1079 -3.81 -19.22 -18.36
N PHE A 1080 -4.78 -19.95 -18.93
CA PHE A 1080 -5.19 -21.28 -18.50
C PHE A 1080 -4.86 -22.35 -19.53
N PHE A 1081 -4.50 -23.53 -19.04
CA PHE A 1081 -4.13 -24.71 -19.79
C PHE A 1081 -4.74 -25.96 -19.13
N GLU A 1082 -5.01 -26.99 -19.92
CA GLU A 1082 -5.47 -28.29 -19.43
C GLU A 1082 -4.47 -29.38 -19.82
N LEU A 1083 -4.02 -30.15 -18.83
CA LEU A 1083 -3.38 -31.44 -19.04
C LEU A 1083 -4.42 -32.54 -18.84
N SER A 1084 -4.62 -33.39 -19.85
CA SER A 1084 -5.57 -34.50 -19.74
C SER A 1084 -5.02 -35.78 -20.36
N ALA A 1085 -5.14 -36.91 -19.67
CA ALA A 1085 -4.90 -38.24 -20.21
C ALA A 1085 -6.18 -38.73 -20.89
N ILE A 1086 -6.14 -38.89 -22.22
CA ILE A 1086 -7.24 -39.49 -22.98
C ILE A 1086 -7.09 -41.01 -22.88
N ASN A 1087 -8.17 -41.71 -22.50
CA ASN A 1087 -8.21 -43.17 -22.50
C ASN A 1087 -8.11 -43.73 -23.93
#